data_AF-V5EZU3-F1
#
_entry.id   AF-V5EZU3-F1
#
_cell.length_a   1.000
_cell.length_b   1.000
_cell.length_c   1.000
_cell.angle_alpha   90.00
_cell.angle_beta   90.00
_cell.angle_gamma   90.00
#
_symmetry.space_group_name_H-M   'P 1'
#
loop_
_entity.id
_entity.type
_entity.pdbx_description
1 polymer ?
#
loop_
_entity_poly.entity_id
_entity_poly.type
_entity_poly.pdbx_seq_one_letter_code
_entity_poly.pdbx_strand_id
1 'polypeptide(L)'
;MVAPRMSIKFLGTSSMPNSTRNYSSLLFKLDNHTVMVDCGEGTQRQLRSRYVGVDERLANLKTILITHLHADHVLGLVPLLMSMMGPSGVSAPAEPSTPRVEIYGPPGLRALIRTTLSLCYSQLSGKYVVHEFVWPSPAQMPEDAPHALKDQPERTIPNLPLYEGESSSGRNLDMDPRSSSWPNFLSLKPSAQGPARRPVHLPDGTVLHPPPLNLPGRKVTVMGDTSDGTGGFTETQLRAGHGLPALAYESDVLVHESTNIALPPHLNKNGKADSLEEVAAKALSRGHSVPQVAGRFAALVNAKRLILNHFSTKYPSPPHYLLDTAGTHAESSNVQSQGQPAPQDRQLGDPERKALIMKEFEVQAYRAWQQAPRTGTQLETYSAFDGFHFEVPARPQVDETAPVRDGGNVFARPWEQDSSAEHDNGLKRKHVEQGSAVADETSTWDPSPFLMPPSSSEKPSYAMVLLNSPIDPRQVGHFRRLWDSASLRLCADGAANRLLDCFGAAAFEQQNSPSSVHLPNAILGDLDSIRPDTQKFFESKGVAVHTRPSQYATDLQKTIQEIEDQEAGAGDGQEHTLIIFGGLAGRLDQSVHTLHVLWQLAPGTEHLGSVLDPDNPTDRGNQLKKRQRTFAIGDGSVAWLLPKGKHVLKMAREVMGKTCGILPLGVGNSGAKVTTKGLEWNLEGDSTTLGGFLSTSNHLHDKDGVVQVENDEPVYWTVELRPDGDCSL
;
A
#
# COMPACT_ATOMS: atom_id res chain seq x y z
N MET A 1 2.00 8.14 -11.92
CA MET A 1 2.07 6.67 -11.96
C MET A 1 2.12 6.18 -10.51
N VAL A 2 1.10 5.45 -10.06
CA VAL A 2 1.10 4.78 -8.73
C VAL A 2 2.25 3.79 -8.71
N ALA A 3 3.08 3.81 -7.67
CA ALA A 3 4.15 2.83 -7.53
C ALA A 3 3.51 1.44 -7.30
N PRO A 4 3.97 0.39 -8.02
CA PRO A 4 3.33 -0.92 -8.00
C PRO A 4 3.30 -1.52 -6.59
N ARG A 5 2.19 -2.11 -6.12
CA ARG A 5 2.10 -2.68 -4.77
C ARG A 5 3.05 -3.88 -4.66
N MET A 6 3.89 -3.90 -3.61
CA MET A 6 4.86 -4.97 -3.36
C MET A 6 4.56 -5.63 -2.01
N SER A 7 4.39 -6.95 -1.98
CA SER A 7 4.20 -7.69 -0.73
C SER A 7 4.89 -9.04 -0.74
N ILE A 8 5.22 -9.54 0.45
CA ILE A 8 5.85 -10.84 0.69
C ILE A 8 4.93 -11.67 1.57
N LYS A 9 4.70 -12.93 1.21
CA LYS A 9 3.93 -13.88 2.00
C LYS A 9 4.66 -15.20 2.16
N PHE A 10 4.78 -15.70 3.38
CA PHE A 10 5.44 -16.97 3.65
C PHE A 10 4.42 -18.10 3.67
N LEU A 11 4.61 -19.13 2.83
CA LEU A 11 3.80 -20.35 2.82
C LEU A 11 4.43 -21.46 3.66
N GLY A 12 5.74 -21.38 3.88
CA GLY A 12 6.45 -22.24 4.81
C GLY A 12 7.80 -21.64 5.20
N THR A 13 8.23 -21.97 6.41
CA THR A 13 9.28 -21.24 7.13
C THR A 13 10.28 -22.17 7.82
N SER A 14 10.31 -23.45 7.47
CA SER A 14 11.12 -24.46 8.16
C SER A 14 11.99 -25.27 7.20
N SER A 15 13.14 -25.73 7.69
CA SER A 15 14.01 -26.67 6.96
C SER A 15 13.45 -28.09 6.91
N MET A 16 12.58 -28.44 7.86
CA MET A 16 11.76 -29.67 7.80
C MET A 16 10.36 -29.40 8.39
N PRO A 17 9.29 -30.02 7.87
CA PRO A 17 7.94 -29.72 8.29
C PRO A 17 7.67 -30.27 9.69
N ASN A 18 6.78 -29.60 10.40
CA ASN A 18 6.18 -30.10 11.63
C ASN A 18 4.69 -29.73 11.66
N SER A 19 4.00 -29.96 12.77
CA SER A 19 2.57 -29.67 12.89
C SER A 19 2.19 -28.20 12.71
N THR A 20 3.17 -27.28 12.75
CA THR A 20 2.96 -25.82 12.76
C THR A 20 3.75 -25.07 11.68
N ARG A 21 4.68 -25.72 10.99
CA ARG A 21 5.50 -25.11 9.93
C ARG A 21 5.65 -26.06 8.74
N ASN A 22 5.54 -25.51 7.55
CA ASN A 22 5.78 -26.16 6.29
C ASN A 22 7.23 -25.91 5.82
N TYR A 23 7.68 -26.70 4.83
CA TYR A 23 8.93 -26.46 4.13
C TYR A 23 8.97 -25.08 3.46
N SER A 24 10.18 -24.58 3.22
CA SER A 24 10.42 -23.25 2.64
C SER A 24 9.61 -22.99 1.38
N SER A 25 8.81 -21.93 1.42
CA SER A 25 8.18 -21.34 0.24
C SER A 25 7.67 -19.94 0.56
N LEU A 26 7.91 -19.01 -0.36
CA LEU A 26 7.56 -17.60 -0.24
C LEU A 26 6.90 -17.12 -1.53
N LEU A 27 5.90 -16.25 -1.41
CA LEU A 27 5.31 -15.51 -2.51
C LEU A 27 5.74 -14.05 -2.44
N PHE A 28 6.29 -13.54 -3.53
CA PHE A 28 6.49 -12.13 -3.78
C PHE A 28 5.44 -11.65 -4.80
N LYS A 29 4.64 -10.65 -4.41
CA LYS A 29 3.61 -10.06 -5.27
C LYS A 29 4.03 -8.66 -5.67
N LEU A 30 4.00 -8.38 -6.97
CA LEU A 30 4.17 -7.07 -7.58
C LEU A 30 2.92 -6.76 -8.42
N ASP A 31 2.01 -5.92 -7.91
CA ASP A 31 0.66 -5.74 -8.45
C ASP A 31 -0.05 -7.08 -8.69
N ASN A 32 -0.31 -7.44 -9.95
CA ASN A 32 -0.98 -8.67 -10.36
C ASN A 32 0.01 -9.80 -10.73
N HIS A 33 1.32 -9.57 -10.56
CA HIS A 33 2.35 -10.58 -10.81
C HIS A 33 2.77 -11.25 -9.50
N THR A 34 2.51 -12.56 -9.41
CA THR A 34 2.95 -13.39 -8.29
C THR A 34 4.15 -14.23 -8.70
N VAL A 35 5.25 -14.06 -7.97
CA VAL A 35 6.47 -14.84 -8.07
C VAL A 35 6.58 -15.72 -6.82
N MET A 36 6.85 -17.01 -7.00
CA MET A 36 7.18 -17.90 -5.89
C MET A 36 8.70 -18.02 -5.77
N VAL A 37 9.23 -17.97 -4.56
CA VAL A 37 10.60 -18.34 -4.23
C VAL A 37 10.56 -19.61 -3.40
N ASP A 38 11.19 -20.65 -3.92
CA ASP A 38 11.17 -22.03 -3.46
C ASP A 38 9.77 -22.66 -3.39
N CYS A 39 9.75 -23.96 -3.63
CA CYS A 39 8.56 -24.79 -3.64
C CYS A 39 8.83 -26.10 -2.88
N GLY A 40 8.99 -25.99 -1.57
CA GLY A 40 9.06 -27.16 -0.69
C GLY A 40 7.80 -28.02 -0.72
N GLU A 41 7.91 -29.27 -0.25
CA GLU A 41 6.77 -30.18 -0.18
C GLU A 41 5.61 -29.54 0.63
N GLY A 42 4.36 -29.80 0.21
CA GLY A 42 3.18 -29.25 0.87
C GLY A 42 2.80 -27.82 0.45
N THR A 43 3.64 -27.11 -0.32
CA THR A 43 3.36 -25.75 -0.84
C THR A 43 2.01 -25.68 -1.57
N GLN A 44 1.70 -26.68 -2.40
CA GLN A 44 0.41 -26.77 -3.09
C GLN A 44 -0.81 -26.77 -2.15
N ARG A 45 -0.67 -27.34 -0.95
CA ARG A 45 -1.72 -27.37 0.07
C ARG A 45 -1.82 -26.02 0.77
N GLN A 46 -0.68 -25.40 1.06
CA GLN A 46 -0.63 -24.07 1.68
C GLN A 46 -1.25 -22.99 0.80
N LEU A 47 -1.09 -23.09 -0.52
CA LEU A 47 -1.76 -22.21 -1.51
C LEU A 47 -3.30 -22.30 -1.47
N ARG A 48 -3.86 -23.35 -0.89
CA ARG A 48 -5.31 -23.53 -0.70
C ARG A 48 -5.75 -23.21 0.73
N SER A 49 -4.84 -22.76 1.60
CA SER A 49 -5.18 -22.38 2.96
C SER A 49 -5.92 -21.05 3.01
N ARG A 50 -6.59 -20.78 4.13
CA ARG A 50 -7.29 -19.51 4.40
C ARG A 50 -6.37 -18.27 4.44
N TYR A 51 -5.05 -18.47 4.52
CA TYR A 51 -4.08 -17.38 4.61
C TYR A 51 -3.71 -16.78 3.24
N VAL A 52 -4.16 -17.40 2.15
CA VAL A 52 -3.83 -17.02 0.77
C VAL A 52 -5.02 -16.27 0.15
N GLY A 53 -4.77 -15.05 -0.32
CA GLY A 53 -5.78 -14.19 -0.95
C GLY A 53 -6.21 -14.70 -2.33
N VAL A 54 -7.32 -14.20 -2.86
CA VAL A 54 -7.85 -14.59 -4.18
C VAL A 54 -6.82 -14.39 -5.29
N ASP A 55 -6.07 -13.29 -5.22
CA ASP A 55 -5.05 -12.93 -6.21
C ASP A 55 -3.76 -13.77 -6.13
N GLU A 56 -3.54 -14.46 -5.01
CA GLU A 56 -2.34 -15.26 -4.75
C GLU A 56 -2.57 -16.75 -5.06
N ARG A 57 -3.76 -17.09 -5.59
CA ARG A 57 -4.11 -18.45 -5.99
C ARG A 57 -3.25 -18.91 -7.16
N LEU A 58 -3.19 -20.24 -7.33
CA LEU A 58 -2.53 -20.95 -8.44
C LEU A 58 -2.80 -20.36 -9.83
N ALA A 59 -3.95 -19.70 -10.04
CA ALA A 59 -4.31 -19.06 -11.29
C ALA A 59 -3.39 -17.88 -11.69
N ASN A 60 -2.74 -17.22 -10.72
CA ASN A 60 -1.94 -16.01 -10.95
C ASN A 60 -0.44 -16.23 -10.77
N LEU A 61 -0.01 -17.44 -10.36
CA LEU A 61 1.39 -17.80 -10.26
C LEU A 61 1.97 -17.98 -11.66
N LYS A 62 2.88 -17.09 -12.05
CA LYS A 62 3.51 -17.07 -13.39
C LYS A 62 5.00 -17.36 -13.37
N THR A 63 5.65 -17.16 -12.23
CA THR A 63 7.09 -17.35 -12.10
C THR A 63 7.41 -18.09 -10.82
N ILE A 64 8.31 -19.07 -10.90
CA ILE A 64 8.87 -19.80 -9.77
C ILE A 64 10.39 -19.65 -9.84
N LEU A 65 11.00 -19.21 -8.74
CA LEU A 65 12.44 -19.12 -8.56
C LEU A 65 12.84 -20.18 -7.54
N ILE A 66 13.74 -21.08 -7.90
CA ILE A 66 14.31 -22.09 -7.02
C ILE A 66 15.72 -21.63 -6.65
N THR A 67 15.96 -21.42 -5.36
CA THR A 67 17.25 -20.94 -4.86
C THR A 67 18.34 -21.98 -5.08
N HIS A 68 18.06 -23.25 -4.75
CA HIS A 68 18.98 -24.38 -4.94
C HIS A 68 18.23 -25.73 -4.94
N LEU A 69 18.91 -26.84 -5.29
CA LEU A 69 18.30 -28.18 -5.43
C LEU A 69 18.39 -29.04 -4.15
N HIS A 70 18.00 -28.51 -3.00
CA HIS A 70 17.76 -29.33 -1.82
C HIS A 70 16.27 -29.68 -1.67
N ALA A 71 16.00 -30.81 -1.02
CA ALA A 71 14.69 -31.46 -1.06
C ALA A 71 13.54 -30.58 -0.52
N ASP A 72 13.81 -29.88 0.57
CA ASP A 72 12.91 -28.94 1.24
C ASP A 72 12.64 -27.65 0.47
N HIS A 73 13.38 -27.36 -0.61
CA HIS A 73 13.16 -26.19 -1.46
C HIS A 73 12.52 -26.53 -2.82
N VAL A 74 12.55 -27.79 -3.26
CA VAL A 74 12.17 -28.14 -4.65
C VAL A 74 11.16 -29.28 -4.79
N LEU A 75 11.01 -30.18 -3.81
CA LEU A 75 10.18 -31.39 -4.02
C LEU A 75 8.67 -31.13 -4.10
N GLY A 76 8.20 -29.94 -3.73
CA GLY A 76 6.80 -29.54 -3.95
C GLY A 76 6.50 -29.14 -5.39
N LEU A 77 7.52 -28.94 -6.24
CA LEU A 77 7.38 -28.34 -7.57
C LEU A 77 6.53 -29.19 -8.51
N VAL A 78 6.81 -30.50 -8.62
CA VAL A 78 6.08 -31.37 -9.56
C VAL A 78 4.60 -31.53 -9.16
N PRO A 79 4.25 -31.81 -7.89
CA PRO A 79 2.86 -31.79 -7.44
C PRO A 79 2.15 -30.45 -7.71
N LEU A 80 2.86 -29.33 -7.54
CA LEU A 80 2.34 -28.00 -7.84
C LEU A 80 2.02 -27.85 -9.34
N LEU A 81 2.93 -28.25 -10.23
CA LEU A 81 2.72 -28.22 -11.69
C LEU A 81 1.51 -29.07 -12.10
N MET A 82 1.36 -30.26 -11.52
CA MET A 82 0.19 -31.12 -11.74
C MET A 82 -1.11 -30.45 -11.28
N SER A 83 -1.09 -29.76 -10.14
CA SER A 83 -2.25 -28.98 -9.65
C SER A 83 -2.56 -27.77 -10.54
N MET A 84 -1.54 -27.14 -11.13
CA MET A 84 -1.71 -25.97 -12.00
C MET A 84 -2.23 -26.33 -13.39
N MET A 85 -1.85 -27.51 -13.91
CA MET A 85 -2.04 -27.85 -15.32
C MET A 85 -2.86 -29.12 -15.54
N GLY A 86 -3.29 -29.84 -14.51
CA GLY A 86 -4.22 -30.99 -14.58
C GLY A 86 -3.80 -32.12 -15.55
N PRO A 87 -4.52 -33.25 -15.56
CA PRO A 87 -4.36 -34.25 -16.61
C PRO A 87 -4.99 -33.76 -17.92
N SER A 88 -4.34 -34.05 -19.06
CA SER A 88 -4.88 -33.75 -20.39
C SER A 88 -6.18 -34.51 -20.63
N GLY A 89 -7.31 -33.80 -20.67
CA GLY A 89 -8.58 -34.37 -21.18
C GLY A 89 -8.53 -34.48 -22.71
N VAL A 90 -9.18 -35.52 -23.26
CA VAL A 90 -9.36 -35.73 -24.71
C VAL A 90 -10.32 -34.66 -25.25
N SER A 91 -9.86 -33.41 -25.36
CA SER A 91 -10.43 -32.25 -26.08
C SER A 91 -9.80 -30.96 -25.51
N ALA A 92 -8.49 -30.74 -25.71
CA ALA A 92 -7.88 -29.45 -25.43
C ALA A 92 -7.95 -28.56 -26.69
N PRO A 93 -8.47 -27.32 -26.60
CA PRO A 93 -8.38 -26.35 -27.70
C PRO A 93 -6.91 -26.06 -28.07
N ALA A 94 -6.70 -25.59 -29.30
CA ALA A 94 -5.39 -25.31 -29.89
C ALA A 94 -4.44 -24.56 -28.93
N GLU A 95 -3.19 -25.02 -28.90
CA GLU A 95 -2.16 -24.63 -27.94
C GLU A 95 -1.97 -23.11 -27.80
N PRO A 96 -2.00 -22.54 -26.58
CA PRO A 96 -1.36 -21.26 -26.35
C PRO A 96 0.15 -21.42 -26.48
N SER A 97 0.77 -20.65 -27.38
CA SER A 97 2.23 -20.62 -27.58
C SER A 97 3.02 -20.15 -26.35
N THR A 98 2.35 -19.54 -25.37
CA THR A 98 2.94 -18.98 -24.16
C THR A 98 2.93 -19.99 -23.00
N PRO A 99 4.07 -20.24 -22.32
CA PRO A 99 4.11 -21.12 -21.16
C PRO A 99 3.23 -20.58 -20.03
N ARG A 100 2.58 -21.51 -19.30
CA ARG A 100 1.73 -21.22 -18.16
C ARG A 100 2.51 -20.66 -16.98
N VAL A 101 3.73 -21.16 -16.78
CA VAL A 101 4.65 -20.80 -15.69
C VAL A 101 6.08 -20.90 -16.19
N GLU A 102 6.90 -19.93 -15.79
CA GLU A 102 8.34 -19.91 -16.00
C GLU A 102 9.07 -20.28 -14.71
N ILE A 103 10.02 -21.20 -14.79
CA ILE A 103 10.74 -21.73 -13.63
C ILE A 103 12.23 -21.41 -13.82
N TYR A 104 12.84 -20.77 -12.83
CA TYR A 104 14.25 -20.40 -12.84
C TYR A 104 14.95 -21.09 -11.68
N GLY A 105 16.17 -21.59 -11.87
CA GLY A 105 16.95 -22.16 -10.79
C GLY A 105 18.30 -22.70 -11.23
N PRO A 106 19.04 -23.41 -10.39
CA PRO A 106 20.35 -23.95 -10.73
C PRO A 106 20.28 -25.11 -11.73
N PRO A 107 21.43 -25.54 -12.30
CA PRO A 107 21.50 -26.67 -13.21
C PRO A 107 21.05 -27.98 -12.54
N GLY A 108 20.25 -28.77 -13.27
CA GLY A 108 19.67 -30.02 -12.78
C GLY A 108 18.17 -29.92 -12.49
N LEU A 109 17.61 -28.71 -12.52
CA LEU A 109 16.18 -28.48 -12.34
C LEU A 109 15.36 -29.09 -13.48
N ARG A 110 15.82 -29.00 -14.73
CA ARG A 110 15.19 -29.69 -15.87
C ARG A 110 15.21 -31.19 -15.68
N ALA A 111 16.37 -31.72 -15.32
CA ALA A 111 16.55 -33.16 -15.09
C ALA A 111 15.60 -33.66 -14.00
N LEU A 112 15.49 -32.92 -12.89
CA LEU A 112 14.56 -33.24 -11.79
C LEU A 112 13.11 -33.30 -12.28
N ILE A 113 12.60 -32.24 -12.90
CA ILE A 113 11.21 -32.15 -13.33
C ILE A 113 10.90 -33.22 -14.38
N ARG A 114 11.75 -33.37 -15.40
CA ARG A 114 11.59 -34.38 -16.45
C ARG A 114 11.59 -35.79 -15.87
N THR A 115 12.55 -36.11 -15.00
CA THR A 115 12.64 -37.45 -14.38
C THR A 115 11.38 -37.78 -13.59
N THR A 116 10.92 -36.87 -12.72
CA THR A 116 9.74 -37.13 -11.90
C THR A 116 8.49 -37.28 -12.77
N LEU A 117 8.25 -36.38 -13.72
CA LEU A 117 7.08 -36.46 -14.60
C LEU A 117 7.09 -37.74 -15.45
N SER A 118 8.24 -38.11 -16.01
CA SER A 118 8.41 -39.32 -16.82
C SER A 118 8.21 -40.59 -16.00
N LEU A 119 8.83 -40.69 -14.81
CA LEU A 119 8.71 -41.88 -13.96
C LEU A 119 7.31 -42.03 -13.34
N CYS A 120 6.62 -40.92 -13.09
CA CYS A 120 5.26 -40.93 -12.56
C CYS A 120 4.19 -41.06 -13.66
N TYR A 121 4.57 -41.18 -14.95
CA TYR A 121 3.64 -41.21 -16.09
C TYR A 121 2.61 -40.08 -16.05
N SER A 122 2.99 -38.93 -15.51
CA SER A 122 2.11 -37.78 -15.43
C SER A 122 2.03 -37.13 -16.80
N GLN A 123 0.92 -36.45 -17.09
CA GLN A 123 0.72 -35.60 -18.27
C GLN A 123 0.18 -34.25 -17.82
N LEU A 124 0.60 -33.19 -18.49
CA LEU A 124 0.20 -31.81 -18.17
C LEU A 124 -0.60 -31.26 -19.35
N SER A 125 -1.76 -30.65 -19.09
CA SER A 125 -2.59 -30.05 -20.15
C SER A 125 -2.08 -28.67 -20.64
N GLY A 126 -0.98 -28.18 -20.06
CA GLY A 126 -0.35 -26.91 -20.43
C GLY A 126 1.17 -27.01 -20.41
N LYS A 127 1.84 -25.98 -20.94
CA LYS A 127 3.30 -25.92 -21.03
C LYS A 127 3.93 -25.17 -19.88
N TYR A 128 5.00 -25.71 -19.30
CA TYR A 128 5.94 -24.96 -18.45
C TYR A 128 7.25 -24.68 -19.19
N VAL A 129 8.07 -23.76 -18.69
CA VAL A 129 9.43 -23.55 -19.22
C VAL A 129 10.43 -23.47 -18.06
N VAL A 130 11.64 -23.99 -18.30
CA VAL A 130 12.72 -23.98 -17.30
C VAL A 130 13.93 -23.22 -17.83
N HIS A 131 14.43 -22.29 -17.02
CA HIS A 131 15.67 -21.56 -17.22
C HIS A 131 16.67 -21.95 -16.13
N GLU A 132 17.90 -22.32 -16.52
CA GLU A 132 18.93 -22.76 -15.58
C GLU A 132 20.06 -21.73 -15.50
N PHE A 133 20.47 -21.36 -14.28
CA PHE A 133 21.60 -20.47 -14.00
C PHE A 133 22.91 -21.25 -14.12
N VAL A 134 23.66 -21.03 -15.18
CA VAL A 134 24.88 -21.77 -15.50
C VAL A 134 26.08 -21.07 -14.90
N TRP A 135 26.80 -21.78 -14.05
CA TRP A 135 28.10 -21.37 -13.54
C TRP A 135 29.16 -21.48 -14.63
N PRO A 136 30.16 -20.58 -14.66
CA PRO A 136 31.31 -20.74 -15.54
C PRO A 136 32.06 -22.03 -15.21
N SER A 137 32.66 -22.63 -16.23
CA SER A 137 33.55 -23.77 -16.02
C SER A 137 34.74 -23.37 -15.14
N PRO A 138 35.37 -24.30 -14.40
CA PRO A 138 36.56 -24.01 -13.60
C PRO A 138 37.68 -23.33 -14.40
N ALA A 139 37.79 -23.61 -15.71
CA ALA A 139 38.76 -22.99 -16.61
C ALA A 139 38.42 -21.54 -17.02
N GLN A 140 37.17 -21.11 -16.87
CA GLN A 140 36.69 -19.77 -17.18
C GLN A 140 36.60 -18.87 -15.93
N MET A 141 36.91 -19.42 -14.76
CA MET A 141 36.85 -18.70 -13.49
C MET A 141 38.10 -17.85 -13.27
N PRO A 142 37.97 -16.59 -12.82
CA PRO A 142 39.10 -15.77 -12.42
C PRO A 142 39.97 -16.47 -11.36
N GLU A 143 41.30 -16.31 -11.43
CA GLU A 143 42.24 -16.90 -10.47
C GLU A 143 41.97 -16.46 -9.03
N ASP A 144 41.40 -15.27 -8.83
CA ASP A 144 41.06 -14.67 -7.54
C ASP A 144 39.61 -14.97 -7.08
N ALA A 145 38.84 -15.76 -7.85
CA ALA A 145 37.47 -16.09 -7.46
C ALA A 145 37.44 -16.89 -6.14
N PRO A 146 36.41 -16.67 -5.28
CA PRO A 146 36.28 -17.37 -4.01
C PRO A 146 36.31 -18.90 -4.16
N HIS A 147 36.90 -19.58 -3.19
CA HIS A 147 36.96 -21.05 -3.14
C HIS A 147 35.57 -21.70 -3.25
N ALA A 148 34.53 -21.07 -2.66
CA ALA A 148 33.14 -21.55 -2.75
C ALA A 148 32.60 -21.66 -4.19
N LEU A 149 33.13 -20.87 -5.13
CA LEU A 149 32.77 -20.96 -6.55
C LEU A 149 33.65 -21.95 -7.33
N LYS A 150 34.83 -22.28 -6.81
CA LYS A 150 35.79 -23.22 -7.42
C LYS A 150 35.53 -24.67 -7.00
N ASP A 151 35.06 -24.87 -5.77
CA ASP A 151 34.85 -26.20 -5.16
C ASP A 151 33.44 -26.74 -5.36
N GLN A 152 32.78 -26.40 -6.48
CA GLN A 152 31.48 -26.99 -6.78
C GLN A 152 31.65 -28.49 -7.09
N PRO A 153 30.88 -29.38 -6.44
CA PRO A 153 30.97 -30.80 -6.72
C PRO A 153 30.62 -31.05 -8.19
N GLU A 154 31.44 -31.84 -8.89
CA GLU A 154 31.08 -32.34 -10.22
C GLU A 154 29.79 -33.16 -10.11
N ARG A 155 28.69 -32.60 -10.60
CA ARG A 155 27.39 -33.27 -10.66
C ARG A 155 27.14 -33.71 -12.09
N THR A 156 27.05 -35.02 -12.31
CA THR A 156 26.60 -35.56 -13.59
C THR A 156 25.09 -35.37 -13.70
N ILE A 157 24.67 -34.33 -14.41
CA ILE A 157 23.25 -34.06 -14.69
C ILE A 157 22.82 -34.91 -15.89
N PRO A 158 21.78 -35.76 -15.75
CA PRO A 158 21.34 -36.58 -16.86
C PRO A 158 20.72 -35.71 -17.96
N ASN A 159 21.18 -35.90 -19.20
CA ASN A 159 20.61 -35.23 -20.36
C ASN A 159 19.36 -35.97 -20.83
N LEU A 160 18.20 -35.51 -20.38
CA LEU A 160 16.90 -36.08 -20.72
C LEU A 160 16.28 -35.35 -21.91
N PRO A 161 15.52 -36.05 -22.78
CA PRO A 161 14.78 -35.38 -23.86
C PRO A 161 13.77 -34.37 -23.30
N LEU A 162 13.35 -33.42 -24.14
CA LEU A 162 12.30 -32.46 -23.79
C LEU A 162 11.01 -33.22 -23.44
N TYR A 163 10.41 -32.90 -22.30
CA TYR A 163 9.14 -33.50 -21.91
C TYR A 163 7.99 -32.85 -22.70
N GLU A 164 6.92 -33.59 -23.02
CA GLU A 164 5.82 -33.13 -23.90
C GLU A 164 5.16 -31.83 -23.40
N GLY A 165 4.96 -31.71 -22.08
CA GLY A 165 4.44 -30.50 -21.43
C GLY A 165 5.49 -29.40 -21.17
N GLU A 166 6.69 -29.48 -21.74
CA GLU A 166 7.76 -28.50 -21.59
C GLU A 166 7.94 -27.67 -22.87
N SER A 167 8.06 -26.35 -22.74
CA SER A 167 8.39 -25.45 -23.83
C SER A 167 9.88 -25.52 -24.17
N SER A 168 10.21 -25.57 -25.47
CA SER A 168 11.58 -25.48 -25.98
C SER A 168 12.24 -24.10 -25.81
N SER A 169 11.50 -23.09 -25.33
CA SER A 169 12.00 -21.74 -25.08
C SER A 169 12.87 -21.60 -23.82
N GLY A 170 13.17 -22.71 -23.13
CA GLY A 170 14.05 -22.74 -21.97
C GLY A 170 15.46 -22.24 -22.29
N ARG A 171 16.07 -21.48 -21.37
CA ARG A 171 17.37 -20.83 -21.57
C ARG A 171 18.39 -21.30 -20.55
N ASN A 172 19.64 -21.40 -20.96
CA ASN A 172 20.78 -21.40 -20.04
C ASN A 172 21.20 -19.95 -19.87
N LEU A 173 21.24 -19.49 -18.63
CA LEU A 173 21.58 -18.13 -18.27
C LEU A 173 22.99 -18.17 -17.71
N ASP A 174 23.97 -17.74 -18.49
CA ASP A 174 25.38 -17.73 -18.07
C ASP A 174 25.63 -16.61 -17.05
N MET A 175 26.47 -16.89 -16.05
CA MET A 175 26.84 -15.91 -15.03
C MET A 175 27.61 -14.76 -15.67
N ASP A 176 27.30 -13.51 -15.29
CA ASP A 176 28.10 -12.36 -15.66
C ASP A 176 29.41 -12.37 -14.83
N PRO A 177 30.59 -12.58 -15.46
CA PRO A 177 31.85 -12.70 -14.74
C PRO A 177 32.26 -11.40 -14.02
N ARG A 178 31.75 -10.25 -14.47
CA ARG A 178 32.10 -8.93 -13.90
C ARG A 178 31.44 -8.71 -12.54
N SER A 179 30.23 -9.24 -12.36
CA SER A 179 29.47 -9.08 -11.12
C SER A 179 29.38 -10.36 -10.30
N SER A 180 29.83 -11.48 -10.88
CA SER A 180 29.67 -12.84 -10.34
C SER A 180 28.20 -13.12 -9.98
N SER A 181 27.29 -12.73 -10.88
CA SER A 181 25.84 -12.83 -10.67
C SER A 181 25.07 -12.92 -12.00
N TRP A 182 23.75 -13.08 -11.95
CA TRP A 182 22.86 -13.06 -13.11
C TRP A 182 21.95 -11.82 -13.06
N PRO A 183 22.44 -10.62 -13.42
CA PRO A 183 21.61 -9.42 -13.37
C PRO A 183 20.52 -9.46 -14.44
N ASN A 184 19.35 -8.85 -14.15
CA ASN A 184 18.29 -8.57 -15.11
C ASN A 184 17.76 -9.79 -15.91
N PHE A 185 17.86 -11.00 -15.38
CA PHE A 185 17.40 -12.22 -16.06
C PHE A 185 15.87 -12.28 -16.27
N LEU A 186 15.13 -11.54 -15.42
CA LEU A 186 13.68 -11.43 -15.42
C LEU A 186 13.28 -9.98 -15.25
N SER A 187 12.39 -9.50 -16.13
CA SER A 187 11.75 -8.19 -16.01
C SER A 187 10.25 -8.38 -15.86
N LEU A 188 9.73 -8.12 -14.66
CA LEU A 188 8.30 -8.11 -14.40
C LEU A 188 7.71 -6.79 -14.92
N LYS A 189 6.81 -6.85 -15.90
CA LYS A 189 6.08 -5.66 -16.36
C LYS A 189 4.83 -5.50 -15.49
N PRO A 190 4.52 -4.32 -14.94
CA PRO A 190 3.24 -4.09 -14.27
C PRO A 190 2.07 -4.37 -15.22
N SER A 191 0.95 -4.90 -14.70
CA SER A 191 -0.22 -5.24 -15.52
C SER A 191 -0.87 -4.01 -16.17
N ALA A 192 -0.68 -2.84 -15.58
CA ALA A 192 -0.99 -1.58 -16.22
C ALA A 192 0.15 -1.21 -17.17
N GLN A 193 0.04 -1.61 -18.44
CA GLN A 193 0.78 -0.93 -19.50
C GLN A 193 0.27 0.51 -19.57
N GLY A 194 0.86 1.40 -18.76
CA GLY A 194 0.92 2.80 -19.17
C GLY A 194 1.54 2.88 -20.57
N PRO A 195 1.18 3.90 -21.37
CA PRO A 195 1.74 4.06 -22.70
C PRO A 195 3.27 3.96 -22.60
N ALA A 196 3.89 3.23 -23.54
CA ALA A 196 5.33 3.11 -23.59
C ALA A 196 5.95 4.51 -23.49
N ARG A 197 7.02 4.66 -22.69
CA ARG A 197 7.74 5.92 -22.48
C ARG A 197 8.37 6.38 -23.78
N ARG A 198 7.58 7.00 -24.65
CA ARG A 198 8.02 7.62 -25.91
C ARG A 198 7.73 9.11 -25.83
N PRO A 199 8.58 9.94 -26.47
CA PRO A 199 8.26 11.34 -26.63
C PRO A 199 6.91 11.48 -27.36
N VAL A 200 6.02 12.33 -26.85
CA VAL A 200 4.75 12.64 -27.49
C VAL A 200 4.93 13.91 -28.31
N HIS A 201 4.71 13.80 -29.62
CA HIS A 201 4.77 14.95 -30.53
C HIS A 201 3.39 15.61 -30.58
N LEU A 202 3.33 16.87 -30.18
CA LEU A 202 2.13 17.68 -30.23
C LEU A 202 1.99 18.35 -31.62
N PRO A 203 0.76 18.73 -32.04
CA PRO A 203 0.51 19.32 -33.35
C PRO A 203 1.24 20.65 -33.62
N ASP A 204 1.68 21.33 -32.58
CA ASP A 204 2.48 22.57 -32.65
C ASP A 204 3.99 22.31 -32.88
N GLY A 205 4.40 21.04 -32.98
CA GLY A 205 5.79 20.62 -33.13
C GLY A 205 6.51 20.40 -31.79
N THR A 206 5.86 20.66 -30.66
CA THR A 206 6.43 20.44 -29.32
C THR A 206 6.58 18.93 -29.06
N VAL A 207 7.74 18.53 -28.52
CA VAL A 207 8.02 17.14 -28.16
C VAL A 207 8.04 17.00 -26.64
N LEU A 208 7.04 16.34 -26.07
CA LEU A 208 6.95 16.02 -24.65
C LEU A 208 7.72 14.74 -24.34
N HIS A 209 8.90 14.87 -23.75
CA HIS A 209 9.68 13.71 -23.30
C HIS A 209 9.14 13.17 -21.96
N PRO A 210 9.07 11.85 -21.76
CA PRO A 210 8.67 11.28 -20.48
C PRO A 210 9.65 11.68 -19.35
N PRO A 211 9.19 11.89 -18.11
CA PRO A 211 10.04 12.32 -17.00
C PRO A 211 11.22 11.36 -16.76
N PRO A 212 12.39 11.81 -16.32
CA PRO A 212 13.50 10.91 -16.03
C PRO A 212 13.19 10.05 -14.78
N LEU A 213 13.57 8.76 -14.78
CA LEU A 213 13.35 7.83 -13.66
C LEU A 213 14.44 8.03 -12.61
N ASN A 214 14.40 9.14 -11.90
CA ASN A 214 15.48 9.52 -10.96
C ASN A 214 15.23 9.06 -9.53
N LEU A 215 14.12 8.36 -9.26
CA LEU A 215 13.85 7.77 -7.94
C LEU A 215 14.37 6.32 -7.92
N PRO A 216 15.30 5.97 -7.02
CA PRO A 216 15.74 4.59 -6.88
C PRO A 216 14.55 3.71 -6.49
N GLY A 217 14.33 2.63 -7.25
CA GLY A 217 13.25 1.68 -7.00
C GLY A 217 13.36 1.00 -5.63
N ARG A 218 12.27 0.36 -5.19
CA ARG A 218 12.31 -0.52 -4.00
C ARG A 218 13.14 -1.76 -4.31
N LYS A 219 13.96 -2.18 -3.35
CA LYS A 219 14.83 -3.36 -3.43
C LYS A 219 14.43 -4.37 -2.37
N VAL A 220 14.04 -5.56 -2.82
CA VAL A 220 13.78 -6.73 -1.97
C VAL A 220 14.83 -7.78 -2.27
N THR A 221 15.55 -8.23 -1.25
CA THR A 221 16.51 -9.33 -1.35
C THR A 221 15.95 -10.53 -0.62
N VAL A 222 15.80 -11.65 -1.33
CA VAL A 222 15.46 -12.94 -0.73
C VAL A 222 16.68 -13.83 -0.85
N MET A 223 17.19 -14.29 0.28
CA MET A 223 18.28 -15.26 0.34
C MET A 223 17.69 -16.66 0.50
N GLY A 224 18.26 -17.63 -0.21
CA GLY A 224 18.10 -19.03 0.16
C GLY A 224 18.75 -19.30 1.52
N ASP A 225 18.68 -20.54 1.99
CA ASP A 225 19.49 -20.96 3.11
C ASP A 225 20.99 -20.83 2.75
N THR A 226 21.71 -20.11 3.59
CA THR A 226 23.14 -19.86 3.43
C THR A 226 23.77 -19.55 4.77
N SER A 227 24.89 -20.20 5.04
CA SER A 227 25.73 -19.94 6.21
C SER A 227 26.60 -18.70 6.07
N ASP A 228 26.81 -18.21 4.84
CA ASP A 228 27.61 -17.02 4.56
C ASP A 228 27.05 -16.25 3.34
N GLY A 229 26.41 -15.12 3.61
CA GLY A 229 25.88 -14.24 2.57
C GLY A 229 26.95 -13.52 1.75
N THR A 230 28.21 -13.49 2.20
CA THR A 230 29.30 -12.84 1.46
C THR A 230 29.83 -13.68 0.32
N GLY A 231 29.53 -15.00 0.29
CA GLY A 231 30.02 -15.91 -0.73
C GLY A 231 31.54 -16.13 -0.71
N GLY A 232 32.20 -15.81 0.42
CA GLY A 232 33.66 -15.88 0.55
C GLY A 232 34.43 -14.80 -0.22
N PHE A 233 33.77 -13.76 -0.73
CA PHE A 233 34.44 -12.62 -1.35
C PHE A 233 35.15 -11.76 -0.30
N THR A 234 36.37 -11.32 -0.63
CA THR A 234 37.13 -10.40 0.23
C THR A 234 36.45 -9.04 0.31
N GLU A 235 36.74 -8.25 1.35
CA GLU A 235 36.19 -6.89 1.47
C GLU A 235 36.50 -6.04 0.22
N THR A 236 37.67 -6.20 -0.38
CA THR A 236 38.06 -5.48 -1.61
C THR A 236 37.19 -5.89 -2.79
N GLN A 237 36.92 -7.19 -2.97
CA GLN A 237 36.04 -7.69 -4.04
C GLN A 237 34.60 -7.26 -3.82
N LEU A 238 34.12 -7.28 -2.58
CA LEU A 238 32.80 -6.76 -2.26
C LEU A 238 32.69 -5.30 -2.68
N ARG A 239 33.66 -4.44 -2.30
CA ARG A 239 33.71 -3.02 -2.69
C ARG A 239 33.78 -2.81 -4.22
N ALA A 240 34.38 -3.75 -4.94
CA ALA A 240 34.39 -3.74 -6.41
C ALA A 240 33.05 -4.18 -7.05
N GLY A 241 32.02 -4.48 -6.24
CA GLY A 241 30.67 -4.79 -6.72
C GLY A 241 30.37 -6.27 -6.91
N HIS A 242 31.26 -7.16 -6.44
CA HIS A 242 31.11 -8.61 -6.58
C HIS A 242 30.12 -9.20 -5.57
N GLY A 243 29.41 -10.23 -6.02
CA GLY A 243 28.60 -11.08 -5.16
C GLY A 243 27.31 -10.45 -4.65
N LEU A 244 26.67 -11.16 -3.73
CA LEU A 244 25.37 -10.78 -3.17
C LEU A 244 25.39 -9.48 -2.37
N PRO A 245 26.40 -9.14 -1.54
CA PRO A 245 26.38 -7.91 -0.75
C PRO A 245 26.24 -6.65 -1.60
N ALA A 246 26.91 -6.60 -2.76
CA ALA A 246 26.79 -5.48 -3.69
C ALA A 246 25.39 -5.37 -4.29
N LEU A 247 24.75 -6.50 -4.62
CA LEU A 247 23.37 -6.51 -5.11
C LEU A 247 22.37 -6.11 -4.02
N ALA A 248 22.59 -6.58 -2.81
CA ALA A 248 21.71 -6.41 -1.64
C ALA A 248 21.93 -5.07 -0.91
N TYR A 249 22.92 -4.27 -1.30
CA TYR A 249 23.20 -3.00 -0.66
C TYR A 249 21.98 -2.06 -0.72
N GLU A 250 21.61 -1.47 0.40
CA GLU A 250 20.41 -0.66 0.63
C GLU A 250 19.10 -1.38 0.31
N SER A 251 19.01 -2.67 0.61
CA SER A 251 17.74 -3.40 0.53
C SER A 251 16.70 -2.83 1.50
N ASP A 252 15.50 -2.56 0.98
CA ASP A 252 14.37 -2.11 1.79
C ASP A 252 13.81 -3.24 2.64
N VAL A 253 13.89 -4.47 2.13
CA VAL A 253 13.59 -5.70 2.84
C VAL A 253 14.62 -6.76 2.47
N LEU A 254 15.20 -7.37 3.48
CA LEU A 254 16.10 -8.51 3.39
C LEU A 254 15.44 -9.71 4.08
N VAL A 255 15.26 -10.81 3.34
CA VAL A 255 14.86 -12.10 3.90
C VAL A 255 16.10 -12.97 4.02
N HIS A 256 16.39 -13.44 5.23
CA HIS A 256 17.57 -14.25 5.54
C HIS A 256 17.18 -15.45 6.41
N GLU A 257 17.78 -16.61 6.16
CA GLU A 257 17.57 -17.77 7.01
C GLU A 257 18.14 -17.59 8.43
N SER A 258 17.58 -18.32 9.37
CA SER A 258 18.10 -18.42 10.73
C SER A 258 17.70 -19.76 11.33
N THR A 259 18.40 -20.82 10.93
CA THR A 259 18.01 -22.18 11.29
C THR A 259 18.09 -22.46 12.78
N ASN A 260 19.11 -21.96 13.48
CA ASN A 260 19.32 -22.21 14.91
C ASN A 260 19.56 -20.93 15.70
N ILE A 261 19.32 -21.00 17.01
CA ILE A 261 19.54 -19.92 17.97
C ILE A 261 20.18 -20.48 19.24
N ALA A 262 20.99 -19.68 19.92
CA ALA A 262 21.45 -20.00 21.27
C ALA A 262 20.42 -19.50 22.29
N LEU A 263 19.77 -20.40 23.02
CA LEU A 263 18.72 -20.02 23.96
C LEU A 263 19.28 -19.57 25.32
N PRO A 264 18.70 -18.53 25.93
CA PRO A 264 19.00 -18.18 27.32
C PRO A 264 18.44 -19.24 28.30
N PRO A 265 18.94 -19.31 29.54
CA PRO A 265 18.59 -20.37 30.50
C PRO A 265 17.08 -20.53 30.74
N HIS A 266 16.36 -19.42 30.83
CA HIS A 266 14.91 -19.41 31.11
C HIS A 266 14.05 -19.90 29.93
N LEU A 267 14.60 -19.92 28.71
CA LEU A 267 13.95 -20.50 27.54
C LEU A 267 14.46 -21.90 27.22
N ASN A 268 15.56 -22.36 27.80
CA ASN A 268 16.10 -23.68 27.51
C ASN A 268 15.47 -24.76 28.41
N LYS A 269 15.07 -25.89 27.83
CA LYS A 269 14.41 -26.99 28.59
C LYS A 269 15.35 -27.64 29.61
N ASN A 270 16.65 -27.57 29.39
CA ASN A 270 17.67 -28.10 30.31
C ASN A 270 18.08 -27.08 31.40
N GLY A 271 17.50 -25.87 31.41
CA GLY A 271 17.82 -24.80 32.35
C GLY A 271 19.21 -24.16 32.19
N LYS A 272 19.95 -24.50 31.13
CA LYS A 272 21.30 -23.99 30.85
C LYS A 272 21.28 -23.09 29.60
N ALA A 273 22.09 -22.04 29.59
CA ALA A 273 22.29 -21.25 28.38
C ALA A 273 22.98 -22.11 27.31
N ASP A 274 22.55 -22.00 26.05
CA ASP A 274 23.34 -22.53 24.94
C ASP A 274 24.54 -21.61 24.65
N SER A 275 25.65 -22.18 24.21
CA SER A 275 26.79 -21.41 23.73
C SER A 275 26.52 -20.87 22.34
N LEU A 276 26.69 -19.55 22.16
CA LEU A 276 26.57 -18.88 20.85
C LEU A 276 27.54 -19.48 19.83
N GLU A 277 28.77 -19.76 20.25
CA GLU A 277 29.83 -20.28 19.39
C GLU A 277 29.54 -21.71 18.94
N GLU A 278 29.13 -22.58 19.86
CA GLU A 278 28.81 -23.98 19.55
C GLU A 278 27.60 -24.08 18.61
N VAL A 279 26.57 -23.25 18.85
CA VAL A 279 25.38 -23.22 18.00
C VAL A 279 25.73 -22.70 16.60
N ALA A 280 26.53 -21.63 16.51
CA ALA A 280 26.98 -21.10 15.23
C ALA A 280 27.85 -22.10 14.46
N ALA A 281 28.81 -22.75 15.11
CA ALA A 281 29.67 -23.77 14.50
C ALA A 281 28.85 -24.95 13.97
N LYS A 282 27.82 -25.39 14.71
CA LYS A 282 26.92 -26.47 14.30
C LYS A 282 25.99 -26.09 13.16
N ALA A 283 25.53 -24.84 13.11
CA ALA A 283 24.76 -24.32 11.98
C ALA A 283 25.64 -24.29 10.73
N LEU A 284 26.84 -23.70 10.84
CA LEU A 284 27.82 -23.61 9.77
C LEU A 284 28.23 -24.99 9.22
N SER A 285 28.45 -25.99 10.09
CA SER A 285 28.81 -27.35 9.65
C SER A 285 27.71 -28.05 8.84
N ARG A 286 26.50 -27.49 8.81
CA ARG A 286 25.34 -27.98 8.06
C ARG A 286 24.96 -27.04 6.92
N GLY A 287 25.76 -26.01 6.66
CA GLY A 287 25.47 -25.00 5.63
C GLY A 287 24.46 -23.93 6.05
N HIS A 288 24.08 -23.86 7.33
CA HIS A 288 23.02 -22.97 7.82
C HIS A 288 23.52 -21.79 8.65
N SER A 289 22.61 -20.84 8.89
CA SER A 289 22.86 -19.60 9.62
C SER A 289 22.24 -19.54 11.02
N VAL A 290 22.58 -18.46 11.71
CA VAL A 290 22.09 -18.08 13.04
C VAL A 290 21.74 -16.57 13.03
N PRO A 291 20.95 -16.06 14.00
CA PRO A 291 20.53 -14.65 14.00
C PRO A 291 21.69 -13.66 13.90
N GLN A 292 22.83 -13.99 14.51
CA GLN A 292 24.00 -13.13 14.53
C GLN A 292 24.58 -12.91 13.12
N VAL A 293 24.61 -13.96 12.31
CA VAL A 293 25.09 -13.89 10.93
C VAL A 293 24.10 -13.07 10.10
N ALA A 294 22.80 -13.32 10.23
CA ALA A 294 21.76 -12.55 9.53
C ALA A 294 21.80 -11.05 9.90
N GLY A 295 21.96 -10.71 11.18
CA GLY A 295 22.07 -9.33 11.66
C GLY A 295 23.33 -8.61 11.17
N ARG A 296 24.48 -9.30 11.19
CA ARG A 296 25.75 -8.77 10.64
C ARG A 296 25.66 -8.57 9.13
N PHE A 297 25.01 -9.48 8.41
CA PHE A 297 24.79 -9.34 6.97
C PHE A 297 23.87 -8.15 6.67
N ALA A 298 22.78 -7.99 7.42
CA ALA A 298 21.90 -6.83 7.32
C ALA A 298 22.65 -5.50 7.55
N ALA A 299 23.62 -5.48 8.46
CA ALA A 299 24.47 -4.30 8.71
C ALA A 299 25.41 -4.03 7.52
N LEU A 300 26.07 -5.08 7.01
CA LEU A 300 26.99 -4.99 5.87
C LEU A 300 26.30 -4.39 4.64
N VAL A 301 25.07 -4.81 4.37
CA VAL A 301 24.32 -4.36 3.18
C VAL A 301 23.44 -3.14 3.46
N ASN A 302 23.52 -2.53 4.65
CA ASN A 302 22.67 -1.40 5.03
C ASN A 302 21.17 -1.68 4.80
N ALA A 303 20.70 -2.88 5.18
CA ALA A 303 19.30 -3.26 5.05
C ALA A 303 18.43 -2.46 6.04
N LYS A 304 17.25 -2.04 5.59
CA LYS A 304 16.27 -1.33 6.45
C LYS A 304 15.43 -2.27 7.29
N ARG A 305 15.14 -3.46 6.76
CA ARG A 305 14.30 -4.47 7.40
C ARG A 305 14.86 -5.86 7.16
N LEU A 306 14.86 -6.69 8.19
CA LEU A 306 15.33 -8.06 8.19
C LEU A 306 14.20 -9.00 8.62
N ILE A 307 13.82 -9.93 7.74
CA ILE A 307 12.87 -10.99 8.04
C ILE A 307 13.63 -12.32 8.13
N LEU A 308 13.59 -12.94 9.30
CA LEU A 308 14.19 -14.23 9.58
C LEU A 308 13.23 -15.36 9.18
N ASN A 309 13.72 -16.35 8.44
CA ASN A 309 12.95 -17.54 8.05
C ASN A 309 13.77 -18.84 8.20
N HIS A 310 13.24 -19.93 7.64
CA HIS A 310 13.92 -21.24 7.53
C HIS A 310 14.48 -21.72 8.88
N PHE A 311 13.57 -21.89 9.85
CA PHE A 311 13.89 -22.31 11.21
C PHE A 311 14.04 -23.83 11.33
N SER A 312 14.81 -24.31 12.31
CA SER A 312 14.86 -25.73 12.66
C SER A 312 13.51 -26.24 13.17
N THR A 313 13.22 -27.53 12.92
CA THR A 313 12.04 -28.25 13.45
C THR A 313 11.85 -28.18 14.95
N LYS A 314 12.93 -27.93 15.69
CA LYS A 314 12.92 -27.76 17.15
C LYS A 314 12.12 -26.52 17.60
N TYR A 315 11.85 -25.60 16.68
CA TYR A 315 11.18 -24.32 16.93
C TYR A 315 9.83 -24.26 16.19
N PRO A 316 8.81 -25.01 16.68
CA PRO A 316 7.45 -24.91 16.14
C PRO A 316 6.91 -23.48 16.28
N SER A 317 6.06 -23.08 15.34
CA SER A 317 5.41 -21.77 15.40
C SER A 317 4.42 -21.72 16.56
N PRO A 318 4.40 -20.65 17.39
CA PRO A 318 3.32 -20.42 18.33
C PRO A 318 2.02 -20.04 17.60
N PRO A 319 0.87 -20.01 18.31
CA PRO A 319 -0.35 -19.42 17.78
C PRO A 319 -0.12 -17.98 17.28
N HIS A 320 -0.64 -17.64 16.10
CA HIS A 320 -0.29 -16.38 15.42
C HIS A 320 -0.66 -15.12 16.23
N TYR A 321 -1.67 -15.18 17.11
CA TYR A 321 -2.06 -14.05 17.95
C TYR A 321 -1.04 -13.70 19.05
N LEU A 322 -0.07 -14.59 19.32
CA LEU A 322 1.04 -14.34 20.24
C LEU A 322 2.29 -13.82 19.53
N LEU A 323 2.28 -13.76 18.19
CA LEU A 323 3.40 -13.22 17.42
C LEU A 323 3.17 -11.73 17.18
N ASP A 324 4.20 -10.96 17.51
CA ASP A 324 4.25 -9.53 17.26
C ASP A 324 4.60 -9.28 15.79
N THR A 325 3.65 -8.75 15.02
CA THR A 325 3.87 -8.41 13.61
C THR A 325 4.46 -7.01 13.41
N ALA A 326 4.63 -6.22 14.47
CA ALA A 326 5.25 -4.89 14.40
C ALA A 326 6.79 -4.97 14.33
N GLY A 327 7.37 -6.09 14.77
CA GLY A 327 8.82 -6.33 14.75
C GLY A 327 9.56 -5.74 15.95
N THR A 328 10.89 -5.81 15.94
CA THR A 328 11.74 -5.21 16.99
C THR A 328 12.44 -3.94 16.48
N HIS A 329 12.39 -2.85 17.28
CA HIS A 329 13.04 -1.54 17.04
C HIS A 329 13.77 -1.05 18.30
N ALA A 330 14.50 0.07 18.20
CA ALA A 330 15.31 0.65 19.29
C ALA A 330 14.55 0.81 20.62
N GLU A 331 13.25 1.16 20.59
CA GLU A 331 12.43 1.40 21.80
C GLU A 331 11.87 0.13 22.44
N SER A 332 11.67 -0.96 21.68
CA SER A 332 11.13 -2.22 22.22
C SER A 332 12.16 -3.07 22.98
N SER A 333 13.43 -2.63 22.99
CA SER A 333 14.51 -3.24 23.78
C SER A 333 14.42 -2.95 25.30
N ASN A 334 13.57 -1.99 25.73
CA ASN A 334 13.39 -1.66 27.14
C ASN A 334 12.54 -2.65 27.96
N VAL A 335 12.07 -3.75 27.35
CA VAL A 335 11.40 -4.84 28.10
C VAL A 335 12.41 -5.67 28.92
N GLN A 336 13.71 -5.42 28.80
CA GLN A 336 14.74 -6.01 29.68
C GLN A 336 15.81 -5.00 30.10
N SER A 337 15.45 -4.00 30.91
CA SER A 337 16.45 -3.22 31.69
C SER A 337 15.90 -2.48 32.92
N GLN A 338 14.59 -2.50 33.20
CA GLN A 338 14.12 -2.13 34.54
C GLN A 338 14.31 -3.33 35.46
N GLY A 339 15.11 -3.17 36.51
CA GLY A 339 15.47 -4.17 37.50
C GLY A 339 14.29 -4.70 38.34
N GLN A 340 13.27 -5.23 37.69
CA GLN A 340 12.40 -6.22 38.31
C GLN A 340 13.10 -7.57 38.22
N PRO A 341 13.27 -8.30 39.33
CA PRO A 341 13.69 -9.69 39.26
C PRO A 341 12.73 -10.42 38.32
N ALA A 342 13.27 -11.18 37.37
CA ALA A 342 12.46 -12.09 36.57
C ALA A 342 11.53 -12.85 37.53
N PRO A 343 10.22 -12.98 37.25
CA PRO A 343 9.34 -13.75 38.12
C PRO A 343 9.88 -15.17 38.15
N GLN A 344 10.61 -15.52 39.22
CA GLN A 344 11.31 -16.78 39.38
C GLN A 344 10.34 -17.97 39.53
N ASP A 345 9.04 -17.72 39.58
CA ASP A 345 8.01 -18.71 39.95
C ASP A 345 6.87 -18.90 38.92
N ARG A 346 6.89 -18.27 37.74
CA ARG A 346 5.91 -18.60 36.69
C ARG A 346 6.52 -19.57 35.67
N GLN A 347 6.10 -20.83 35.72
CA GLN A 347 6.27 -21.73 34.58
C GLN A 347 5.49 -21.15 33.39
N LEU A 348 6.21 -20.69 32.37
CA LEU A 348 5.61 -20.28 31.11
C LEU A 348 4.86 -21.46 30.49
N GLY A 349 3.67 -21.20 29.94
CA GLY A 349 3.02 -22.16 29.07
C GLY A 349 3.86 -22.43 27.82
N ASP A 350 3.68 -23.61 27.21
CA ASP A 350 4.39 -23.99 25.99
C ASP A 350 4.15 -23.02 24.81
N PRO A 351 2.94 -22.44 24.60
CA PRO A 351 2.71 -21.41 23.58
C PRO A 351 3.49 -20.10 23.81
N GLU A 352 3.49 -19.57 25.03
CA GLU A 352 4.19 -18.33 25.38
C GLU A 352 5.71 -18.50 25.27
N ARG A 353 6.23 -19.65 25.72
CA ARG A 353 7.65 -19.99 25.56
C ARG A 353 8.05 -20.00 24.07
N LYS A 354 7.23 -20.57 23.18
CA LYS A 354 7.49 -20.57 21.73
C LYS A 354 7.51 -19.16 21.14
N ALA A 355 6.59 -18.29 21.56
CA ALA A 355 6.55 -16.88 21.13
C ALA A 355 7.79 -16.11 21.58
N LEU A 356 8.23 -16.31 22.83
CA LEU A 356 9.47 -15.70 23.34
C LEU A 356 10.71 -16.20 22.60
N ILE A 357 10.77 -17.47 22.21
CA ILE A 357 11.86 -17.97 21.36
C ILE A 357 11.90 -17.24 20.02
N MET A 358 10.75 -17.02 19.37
CA MET A 358 10.69 -16.25 18.11
C MET A 358 11.11 -14.79 18.30
N LYS A 359 10.77 -14.18 19.44
CA LYS A 359 11.26 -12.83 19.77
C LYS A 359 12.77 -12.81 20.02
N GLU A 360 13.31 -13.86 20.64
CA GLU A 360 14.75 -13.98 20.88
C GLU A 360 15.54 -14.06 19.56
N PHE A 361 15.00 -14.71 18.52
CA PHE A 361 15.57 -14.68 17.16
C PHE A 361 15.72 -13.23 16.65
N GLU A 362 14.66 -12.42 16.76
CA GLU A 362 14.67 -11.01 16.37
C GLU A 362 15.71 -10.21 17.15
N VAL A 363 15.67 -10.34 18.49
CA VAL A 363 16.55 -9.60 19.39
C VAL A 363 18.02 -9.93 19.16
N GLN A 364 18.37 -11.20 18.98
CA GLN A 364 19.76 -11.60 18.73
C GLN A 364 20.28 -11.09 17.38
N ALA A 365 19.45 -11.10 16.34
CA ALA A 365 19.80 -10.50 15.05
C ALA A 365 19.99 -8.99 15.16
N TYR A 366 19.05 -8.31 15.83
CA TYR A 366 19.12 -6.86 16.03
C TYR A 366 20.36 -6.45 16.84
N ARG A 367 20.69 -7.16 17.93
CA ARG A 367 21.91 -6.92 18.71
C ARG A 367 23.18 -7.10 17.89
N ALA A 368 23.24 -8.15 17.06
CA ALA A 368 24.39 -8.37 16.18
C ALA A 368 24.53 -7.27 15.12
N TRP A 369 23.43 -6.78 14.58
CA TRP A 369 23.41 -5.59 13.70
C TRP A 369 23.91 -4.34 14.43
N GLN A 370 23.48 -4.10 15.68
CA GLN A 370 23.91 -2.96 16.49
C GLN A 370 25.42 -2.97 16.82
N GLN A 371 26.03 -4.15 16.87
CA GLN A 371 27.46 -4.31 17.16
C GLN A 371 28.33 -4.30 15.89
N ALA A 372 27.75 -4.50 14.72
CA ALA A 372 28.47 -4.53 13.46
C ALA A 372 28.80 -3.11 12.95
N PRO A 373 29.93 -2.93 12.23
CA PRO A 373 30.19 -1.71 11.47
C PRO A 373 29.07 -1.47 10.45
N ARG A 374 28.44 -0.30 10.48
CA ARG A 374 27.27 0.02 9.63
C ARG A 374 27.15 1.52 9.34
N THR A 375 26.43 1.83 8.28
CA THR A 375 26.08 3.20 7.86
C THR A 375 24.63 3.58 8.19
N GLY A 376 23.75 2.59 8.36
CA GLY A 376 22.33 2.76 8.68
C GLY A 376 22.04 3.09 10.14
N THR A 377 20.97 3.85 10.37
CA THR A 377 20.56 4.33 11.70
C THR A 377 19.43 3.52 12.33
N GLN A 378 18.70 2.70 11.55
CA GLN A 378 17.57 1.90 12.04
C GLN A 378 17.48 0.56 11.29
N LEU A 379 17.10 -0.49 12.01
CA LEU A 379 16.75 -1.80 11.47
C LEU A 379 15.49 -2.31 12.17
N GLU A 380 14.59 -2.89 11.38
CA GLU A 380 13.40 -3.59 11.83
C GLU A 380 13.62 -5.10 11.66
N THR A 381 13.49 -5.90 12.73
CA THR A 381 13.68 -7.36 12.64
C THR A 381 12.39 -8.12 12.93
N TYR A 382 12.10 -9.15 12.12
CA TYR A 382 10.89 -9.96 12.20
C TYR A 382 11.21 -11.45 12.14
N SER A 383 10.51 -12.28 12.92
CA SER A 383 10.53 -13.73 12.77
C SER A 383 9.31 -14.22 11.98
N ALA A 384 9.53 -14.81 10.80
CA ALA A 384 8.44 -15.27 9.95
C ALA A 384 7.73 -16.53 10.51
N PHE A 385 6.46 -16.67 10.12
CA PHE A 385 5.65 -17.86 10.35
C PHE A 385 4.82 -18.18 9.09
N ASP A 386 4.23 -19.37 9.06
CA ASP A 386 3.40 -19.78 7.92
C ASP A 386 2.14 -18.91 7.84
N GLY A 387 1.97 -18.19 6.73
CA GLY A 387 0.93 -17.18 6.54
C GLY A 387 1.35 -15.76 6.94
N PHE A 388 2.59 -15.54 7.39
CA PHE A 388 3.12 -14.20 7.65
C PHE A 388 3.10 -13.37 6.36
N HIS A 389 2.48 -12.19 6.43
CA HIS A 389 2.28 -11.27 5.32
C HIS A 389 2.96 -9.93 5.63
N PHE A 390 3.80 -9.45 4.72
CA PHE A 390 4.59 -8.25 4.87
C PHE A 390 4.42 -7.35 3.64
N GLU A 391 3.85 -6.16 3.81
CA GLU A 391 3.81 -5.14 2.74
C GLU A 391 5.14 -4.40 2.68
N VAL A 392 5.73 -4.28 1.50
CA VAL A 392 7.00 -3.58 1.30
C VAL A 392 6.72 -2.07 1.12
N PRO A 393 6.99 -1.23 2.14
CA PRO A 393 6.61 0.17 2.10
C PRO A 393 7.44 0.94 1.08
N ALA A 394 6.88 2.04 0.56
CA ALA A 394 7.61 2.95 -0.32
C ALA A 394 8.86 3.52 0.40
N ARG A 395 9.93 3.78 -0.36
CA ARG A 395 11.08 4.51 0.19
C ARG A 395 10.62 5.93 0.58
N PRO A 396 11.00 6.45 1.76
CA PRO A 396 10.82 7.87 2.06
C PRO A 396 11.51 8.72 0.99
N GLN A 397 10.98 9.90 0.67
CA GLN A 397 11.70 10.83 -0.21
C GLN A 397 13.04 11.20 0.44
N VAL A 398 14.12 11.16 -0.35
CA VAL A 398 15.44 11.57 0.11
C VAL A 398 15.41 13.08 0.34
N ASP A 399 15.77 13.50 1.55
CA ASP A 399 15.88 14.91 1.90
C ASP A 399 17.08 15.52 1.16
N GLU A 400 16.84 16.34 0.13
CA GLU A 400 17.88 16.98 -0.68
C GLU A 400 18.76 17.95 0.13
N THR A 401 18.39 18.25 1.39
CA THR A 401 19.15 19.09 2.31
C THR A 401 20.08 18.32 3.25
N ALA A 402 20.00 16.98 3.28
CA ALA A 402 20.92 16.18 4.07
C ALA A 402 22.35 16.32 3.49
N PRO A 403 23.38 16.58 4.33
CA PRO A 403 24.75 16.62 3.84
C PRO A 403 25.04 15.32 3.11
N VAL A 404 25.51 15.42 1.86
CA VAL A 404 26.06 14.30 1.11
C VAL A 404 27.06 13.63 2.04
N ARG A 405 26.71 12.44 2.54
CA ARG A 405 27.58 11.71 3.46
C ARG A 405 28.86 11.44 2.68
N ASP A 406 29.95 12.01 3.15
CA ASP A 406 31.28 11.82 2.60
C ASP A 406 31.66 10.35 2.81
N GLY A 407 31.41 9.56 1.77
CA GLY A 407 31.28 8.11 1.86
C GLY A 407 30.40 7.64 0.72
N GLY A 408 30.85 7.88 -0.52
CA GLY A 408 30.17 7.44 -1.73
C GLY A 408 29.73 5.98 -1.65
N ASN A 409 28.66 5.62 -2.38
CA ASN A 409 28.16 4.25 -2.45
C ASN A 409 29.32 3.28 -2.73
N VAL A 410 29.73 2.58 -1.68
CA VAL A 410 30.91 1.71 -1.64
C VAL A 410 30.76 0.52 -2.60
N PHE A 411 29.54 0.29 -3.11
CA PHE A 411 29.18 -0.79 -4.01
C PHE A 411 28.58 -0.30 -5.35
N ALA A 412 28.66 1.01 -5.65
CA ALA A 412 28.12 1.58 -6.89
C ALA A 412 28.75 0.91 -8.11
N ARG A 413 27.91 0.36 -8.99
CA ARG A 413 28.39 -0.36 -10.17
C ARG A 413 28.63 0.63 -11.33
N PRO A 414 29.56 0.34 -12.25
CA PRO A 414 29.88 1.24 -13.38
C PRO A 414 28.67 1.61 -14.27
N TRP A 415 27.66 0.73 -14.38
CA TRP A 415 26.43 1.00 -15.15
C TRP A 415 25.34 1.75 -14.37
N GLU A 416 25.53 1.96 -13.07
CA GLU A 416 24.70 2.87 -12.26
C GLU A 416 25.26 4.30 -12.29
N GLN A 417 26.47 4.51 -12.83
CA GLN A 417 27.13 5.82 -12.94
C GLN A 417 26.96 6.50 -14.31
N ASP A 418 26.49 5.79 -15.34
CA ASP A 418 26.20 6.40 -16.65
C ASP A 418 24.80 7.03 -16.69
N SER A 419 24.66 8.20 -16.07
CA SER A 419 23.71 9.22 -16.51
C SER A 419 24.15 10.66 -16.22
N SER A 420 25.39 10.88 -15.75
CA SER A 420 25.98 12.21 -15.65
C SER A 420 26.64 12.61 -16.98
N ALA A 421 25.82 12.81 -18.01
CA ALA A 421 26.21 13.72 -19.09
C ALA A 421 25.62 15.09 -18.72
N GLU A 422 26.43 15.89 -18.04
CA GLU A 422 26.22 17.32 -17.90
C GLU A 422 26.13 17.93 -19.31
N HIS A 423 24.91 18.18 -19.76
CA HIS A 423 24.66 19.30 -20.63
C HIS A 423 23.90 20.34 -19.82
N ASP A 424 24.68 21.33 -19.37
CA ASP A 424 24.21 22.67 -19.06
C ASP A 424 23.33 23.15 -20.21
N ASN A 425 22.03 22.88 -20.10
CA ASN A 425 21.04 23.56 -20.90
C ASN A 425 20.80 24.89 -20.22
N GLY A 426 21.63 25.86 -20.62
CA GLY A 426 21.53 27.27 -20.29
C GLY A 426 20.17 27.87 -20.62
N LEU A 427 19.17 27.51 -19.85
CA LEU A 427 17.88 28.17 -19.74
C LEU A 427 17.91 28.99 -18.46
N LYS A 428 18.63 30.12 -18.55
CA LYS A 428 18.20 31.31 -17.85
C LYS A 428 16.77 31.60 -18.31
N ARG A 429 15.77 31.13 -17.57
CA ARG A 429 14.45 31.75 -17.65
C ARG A 429 14.57 33.11 -16.98
N LYS A 430 14.67 34.13 -17.83
CA LYS A 430 14.20 35.48 -17.54
C LYS A 430 12.85 35.32 -16.83
N HIS A 431 12.72 35.90 -15.65
CA HIS A 431 11.41 36.28 -15.12
C HIS A 431 10.69 37.03 -16.25
N VAL A 432 9.76 36.35 -16.91
CA VAL A 432 8.66 37.04 -17.56
C VAL A 432 7.61 37.06 -16.46
N GLU A 433 7.61 38.17 -15.72
CA GLU A 433 6.41 38.66 -15.08
C GLU A 433 5.35 38.80 -16.16
N GLN A 434 4.58 37.73 -16.39
CA GLN A 434 3.20 37.91 -16.81
C GLN A 434 2.42 38.09 -15.53
N GLY A 435 2.25 39.36 -15.17
CA GLY A 435 1.26 39.76 -14.19
C GLY A 435 -0.11 39.30 -14.67
N SER A 436 -0.59 38.20 -14.13
CA SER A 436 -1.96 38.17 -13.64
C SER A 436 -1.88 38.52 -12.16
N ALA A 437 -2.29 39.74 -11.82
CA ALA A 437 -2.56 40.10 -10.46
C ALA A 437 -3.67 39.16 -9.94
N VAL A 438 -3.28 38.09 -9.26
CA VAL A 438 -4.16 37.46 -8.28
C VAL A 438 -3.84 38.20 -7.00
N ALA A 439 -4.78 39.04 -6.57
CA ALA A 439 -4.66 39.83 -5.36
C ALA A 439 -4.28 38.92 -4.18
N ASP A 440 -3.56 39.50 -3.21
CA ASP A 440 -3.22 38.95 -1.90
C ASP A 440 -4.49 38.79 -1.01
N GLU A 441 -5.60 38.33 -1.60
CA GLU A 441 -6.91 38.20 -0.98
C GLU A 441 -6.98 36.93 -0.14
N THR A 442 -7.20 37.11 1.16
CA THR A 442 -7.40 36.03 2.12
C THR A 442 -8.86 35.59 2.10
N SER A 443 -9.12 34.31 1.81
CA SER A 443 -10.48 33.76 1.76
C SER A 443 -10.96 33.32 3.15
N THR A 444 -12.20 33.66 3.52
CA THR A 444 -12.78 33.29 4.82
C THR A 444 -13.76 32.14 4.67
N TRP A 445 -13.60 31.10 5.50
CA TRP A 445 -14.45 29.90 5.55
C TRP A 445 -15.11 29.81 6.93
N ASP A 446 -16.43 29.72 6.95
CA ASP A 446 -17.19 29.63 8.20
C ASP A 446 -18.48 28.80 7.99
N PRO A 447 -18.50 27.51 8.38
CA PRO A 447 -19.70 26.68 8.35
C PRO A 447 -20.63 26.92 9.55
N SER A 448 -20.18 27.66 10.59
CA SER A 448 -20.89 27.82 11.86
C SER A 448 -22.28 28.46 11.72
N PRO A 449 -22.51 29.48 10.87
CA PRO A 449 -23.83 30.09 10.70
C PRO A 449 -24.94 29.13 10.26
N PHE A 450 -24.59 28.00 9.64
CA PHE A 450 -25.54 26.97 9.21
C PHE A 450 -25.89 25.99 10.35
N LEU A 451 -25.00 25.84 11.32
CA LEU A 451 -25.10 24.85 12.41
C LEU A 451 -25.60 25.46 13.72
N MET A 452 -25.43 26.76 13.91
CA MET A 452 -25.90 27.51 15.07
C MET A 452 -27.37 27.93 14.92
N PRO A 453 -28.09 28.14 16.04
CA PRO A 453 -29.39 28.82 16.03
C PRO A 453 -29.29 30.18 15.32
N PRO A 454 -30.37 30.63 14.66
CA PRO A 454 -30.37 31.93 13.99
C PRO A 454 -30.12 33.06 15.00
N SER A 455 -28.91 33.61 15.00
CA SER A 455 -28.64 34.96 15.51
C SER A 455 -29.06 35.96 14.43
N SER A 456 -29.34 37.21 14.81
CA SER A 456 -29.98 38.25 14.00
C SER A 456 -29.21 38.74 12.75
N SER A 457 -28.26 37.96 12.21
CA SER A 457 -27.57 38.22 10.95
C SER A 457 -28.23 37.46 9.78
N GLU A 458 -28.32 38.10 8.61
CA GLU A 458 -28.75 37.47 7.35
C GLU A 458 -27.99 36.16 7.11
N LYS A 459 -28.71 35.03 7.12
CA LYS A 459 -28.12 33.73 6.78
C LYS A 459 -27.84 33.69 5.27
N PRO A 460 -26.65 33.21 4.83
CA PRO A 460 -26.40 32.95 3.42
C PRO A 460 -27.39 31.91 2.89
N SER A 461 -27.95 32.13 1.69
CA SER A 461 -28.77 31.12 1.01
C SER A 461 -27.92 29.88 0.70
N TYR A 462 -28.44 28.69 1.02
CA TYR A 462 -27.73 27.43 0.77
C TYR A 462 -28.68 26.31 0.32
N ALA A 463 -28.12 25.38 -0.46
CA ALA A 463 -28.78 24.18 -0.92
C ALA A 463 -28.17 22.98 -0.20
N MET A 464 -29.00 22.00 0.17
CA MET A 464 -28.60 20.81 0.89
C MET A 464 -28.93 19.55 0.07
N VAL A 465 -27.93 18.69 -0.08
CA VAL A 465 -28.06 17.36 -0.70
C VAL A 465 -27.92 16.30 0.39
N LEU A 466 -28.97 15.51 0.62
CA LEU A 466 -28.91 14.33 1.48
C LEU A 466 -28.52 13.10 0.65
N LEU A 467 -27.53 12.36 1.11
CA LEU A 467 -27.07 11.10 0.51
C LEU A 467 -27.66 9.88 1.22
N ASN A 468 -27.57 8.71 0.58
CA ASN A 468 -28.01 7.42 1.11
C ASN A 468 -27.08 6.90 2.23
N SER A 469 -26.92 7.68 3.29
CA SER A 469 -26.19 7.34 4.51
C SER A 469 -27.12 7.52 5.73
N PRO A 470 -27.04 6.66 6.76
CA PRO A 470 -27.81 6.85 7.98
C PRO A 470 -27.54 8.23 8.61
N ILE A 471 -28.60 8.90 9.07
CA ILE A 471 -28.47 10.12 9.88
C ILE A 471 -28.13 9.67 11.31
N ASP A 472 -26.95 10.07 11.80
CA ASP A 472 -26.47 9.67 13.14
C ASP A 472 -27.44 10.19 14.21
N PRO A 473 -27.97 9.32 15.11
CA PRO A 473 -28.85 9.73 16.21
C PRO A 473 -28.28 10.85 17.09
N ARG A 474 -26.95 10.97 17.19
CA ARG A 474 -26.24 12.00 17.96
C ARG A 474 -26.17 13.36 17.26
N GLN A 475 -26.57 13.43 15.99
CA GLN A 475 -26.43 14.58 15.09
C GLN A 475 -27.78 15.00 14.45
N VAL A 476 -28.90 14.44 14.92
CA VAL A 476 -30.24 14.70 14.37
C VAL A 476 -30.63 16.18 14.50
N GLY A 477 -30.22 16.85 15.57
CA GLY A 477 -30.45 18.28 15.77
C GLY A 477 -29.69 19.13 14.78
N HIS A 478 -28.41 18.83 14.53
CA HIS A 478 -27.61 19.48 13.48
C HIS A 478 -28.22 19.27 12.11
N PHE A 479 -28.59 18.02 11.78
CA PHE A 479 -29.28 17.71 10.53
C PHE A 479 -30.55 18.55 10.38
N ARG A 480 -31.39 18.61 11.43
CA ARG A 480 -32.66 19.34 11.39
C ARG A 480 -32.46 20.83 11.18
N ARG A 481 -31.49 21.45 11.89
CA ARG A 481 -31.14 22.87 11.72
C ARG A 481 -30.75 23.18 10.27
N LEU A 482 -29.93 22.32 9.67
CA LEU A 482 -29.49 22.42 8.28
C LEU A 482 -30.64 22.19 7.29
N TRP A 483 -31.45 21.16 7.52
CA TRP A 483 -32.52 20.77 6.60
C TRP A 483 -33.64 21.80 6.54
N ASP A 484 -34.11 22.23 7.71
CA ASP A 484 -35.24 23.16 7.82
C ASP A 484 -34.86 24.58 7.36
N SER A 485 -33.59 24.99 7.51
CA SER A 485 -33.12 26.31 7.10
C SER A 485 -32.60 26.38 5.65
N ALA A 486 -32.50 25.26 4.94
CA ALA A 486 -32.01 25.23 3.55
C ALA A 486 -33.00 25.90 2.59
N SER A 487 -32.51 26.57 1.55
CA SER A 487 -33.36 27.11 0.48
C SER A 487 -33.87 25.99 -0.43
N LEU A 488 -32.99 25.04 -0.74
CA LEU A 488 -33.27 23.84 -1.53
C LEU A 488 -32.84 22.59 -0.77
N ARG A 489 -33.70 21.58 -0.73
CA ARG A 489 -33.49 20.28 -0.07
C ARG A 489 -33.65 19.17 -1.09
N LEU A 490 -32.60 18.45 -1.42
CA LEU A 490 -32.69 17.36 -2.40
C LEU A 490 -32.19 16.05 -1.79
N CYS A 491 -32.84 14.96 -2.17
CA CYS A 491 -32.46 13.61 -1.77
C CYS A 491 -31.87 12.85 -2.96
N ALA A 492 -30.66 12.32 -2.81
CA ALA A 492 -30.05 11.42 -3.77
C ALA A 492 -30.59 9.98 -3.57
N ASP A 493 -31.54 9.60 -4.41
CA ASP A 493 -32.17 8.28 -4.48
C ASP A 493 -32.57 7.72 -3.09
N GLY A 494 -31.86 6.68 -2.63
CA GLY A 494 -32.11 6.01 -1.34
C GLY A 494 -31.93 6.91 -0.12
N ALA A 495 -31.42 8.13 -0.27
CA ALA A 495 -31.46 9.19 0.74
C ALA A 495 -32.87 9.45 1.28
N ALA A 496 -33.89 9.34 0.43
CA ALA A 496 -35.29 9.50 0.86
C ALA A 496 -35.70 8.46 1.91
N ASN A 497 -35.16 7.24 1.82
CA ASN A 497 -35.36 6.21 2.85
C ASN A 497 -34.79 6.67 4.19
N ARG A 498 -33.60 7.26 4.19
CA ARG A 498 -32.90 7.70 5.42
C ARG A 498 -33.67 8.82 6.11
N LEU A 499 -34.23 9.73 5.32
CA LEU A 499 -35.08 10.80 5.82
C LEU A 499 -36.35 10.24 6.48
N LEU A 500 -37.04 9.31 5.83
CA LEU A 500 -38.25 8.69 6.36
C LEU A 500 -37.98 7.79 7.57
N ASP A 501 -36.90 7.01 7.55
CA ASP A 501 -36.49 6.11 8.62
C ASP A 501 -36.11 6.88 9.90
N CYS A 502 -35.51 8.07 9.76
CA CYS A 502 -35.08 8.89 10.88
C CYS A 502 -36.25 9.59 11.60
N PHE A 503 -37.18 10.17 10.85
CA PHE A 503 -38.24 11.03 11.42
C PHE A 503 -39.63 10.37 11.47
N GLY A 504 -39.82 9.30 10.70
CA GLY A 504 -41.11 8.64 10.54
C GLY A 504 -42.11 9.45 9.70
N ALA A 505 -43.14 8.79 9.20
CA ALA A 505 -44.14 9.41 8.32
C ALA A 505 -44.86 10.59 8.99
N ALA A 506 -45.20 10.47 10.28
CA ALA A 506 -45.95 11.48 11.04
C ALA A 506 -45.26 12.87 11.05
N ALA A 507 -43.92 12.92 10.99
CA ALA A 507 -43.17 14.16 10.93
C ALA A 507 -43.41 14.98 9.65
N PHE A 508 -43.90 14.33 8.58
CA PHE A 508 -44.18 14.97 7.29
C PHE A 508 -45.68 15.21 7.04
N GLU A 509 -46.55 14.85 8.00
CA GLU A 509 -48.01 15.00 7.85
C GLU A 509 -48.57 16.25 8.53
N GLN A 510 -47.96 16.67 9.63
CA GLN A 510 -48.45 17.80 10.44
C GLN A 510 -47.60 19.04 10.17
N GLN A 511 -48.05 19.90 9.25
CA GLN A 511 -47.45 21.23 9.11
C GLN A 511 -47.71 22.04 10.39
N ASN A 512 -46.64 22.58 11.00
CA ASN A 512 -46.62 23.41 12.23
C ASN A 512 -46.55 22.69 13.59
N SER A 513 -46.18 21.41 13.65
CA SER A 513 -45.77 20.78 14.92
C SER A 513 -44.28 21.05 15.20
N PRO A 514 -43.82 21.22 16.46
CA PRO A 514 -42.39 21.26 16.76
C PRO A 514 -41.64 19.99 16.32
N SER A 515 -42.35 18.89 16.07
CA SER A 515 -41.80 17.66 15.49
C SER A 515 -41.83 17.61 13.96
N SER A 516 -42.40 18.60 13.26
CA SER A 516 -42.55 18.60 11.79
C SER A 516 -41.25 18.86 11.03
N VAL A 517 -40.98 18.09 9.98
CA VAL A 517 -39.78 18.23 9.14
C VAL A 517 -40.19 18.67 7.74
N HIS A 518 -39.44 19.59 7.15
CA HIS A 518 -39.72 20.06 5.78
C HIS A 518 -39.59 18.91 4.76
N LEU A 519 -40.49 18.88 3.78
CA LEU A 519 -40.40 17.95 2.66
C LEU A 519 -39.17 18.29 1.78
N PRO A 520 -38.50 17.29 1.18
CA PRO A 520 -37.52 17.56 0.14
C PRO A 520 -38.20 18.25 -1.05
N ASN A 521 -37.49 19.17 -1.70
CA ASN A 521 -37.93 19.81 -2.94
C ASN A 521 -37.99 18.79 -4.09
N ALA A 522 -37.03 17.86 -4.14
CA ALA A 522 -36.99 16.79 -5.13
C ALA A 522 -36.20 15.57 -4.63
N ILE A 523 -36.50 14.40 -5.20
CA ILE A 523 -35.73 13.17 -5.06
C ILE A 523 -35.21 12.77 -6.44
N LEU A 524 -33.91 12.51 -6.57
CA LEU A 524 -33.28 12.23 -7.86
C LEU A 524 -32.30 11.09 -7.80
N GLY A 525 -32.22 10.32 -8.88
CA GLY A 525 -31.23 9.26 -9.07
C GLY A 525 -31.71 8.28 -10.13
N ASP A 526 -31.04 7.15 -10.29
CA ASP A 526 -31.57 6.05 -11.11
C ASP A 526 -32.71 5.28 -10.42
N LEU A 527 -32.98 5.57 -9.14
CA LEU A 527 -34.08 5.06 -8.33
C LEU A 527 -33.95 3.57 -8.02
N ASP A 528 -32.72 3.06 -7.96
CA ASP A 528 -32.43 1.67 -7.65
C ASP A 528 -32.38 1.39 -6.14
N SER A 529 -32.24 2.46 -5.33
CA SER A 529 -32.02 2.37 -3.89
C SER A 529 -33.22 2.85 -3.07
N ILE A 530 -34.06 3.75 -3.58
CA ILE A 530 -35.30 4.18 -2.91
C ILE A 530 -36.29 3.01 -2.82
N ARG A 531 -36.91 2.83 -1.66
CA ARG A 531 -37.92 1.78 -1.49
C ARG A 531 -39.24 2.20 -2.16
N PRO A 532 -39.98 1.28 -2.81
CA PRO A 532 -41.23 1.61 -3.50
C PRO A 532 -42.29 2.25 -2.61
N ASP A 533 -42.34 1.92 -1.32
CA ASP A 533 -43.25 2.53 -0.35
C ASP A 533 -42.85 3.97 0.00
N THR A 534 -41.55 4.21 0.13
CA THR A 534 -40.95 5.52 0.44
C THR A 534 -41.11 6.47 -0.74
N GLN A 535 -40.88 5.99 -1.97
CA GLN A 535 -41.14 6.75 -3.18
C GLN A 535 -42.61 7.18 -3.25
N LYS A 536 -43.54 6.23 -3.16
CA LYS A 536 -44.99 6.50 -3.18
C LYS A 536 -45.41 7.46 -2.07
N PHE A 537 -44.81 7.35 -0.88
CA PHE A 537 -45.07 8.25 0.24
C PHE A 537 -44.74 9.69 -0.12
N PHE A 538 -43.51 9.98 -0.59
CA PHE A 538 -43.13 11.35 -0.92
C PHE A 538 -43.86 11.89 -2.16
N GLU A 539 -44.10 11.06 -3.18
CA GLU A 539 -44.95 11.43 -4.34
C GLU A 539 -46.36 11.82 -3.89
N SER A 540 -46.96 11.10 -2.93
CA SER A 540 -48.29 11.42 -2.40
C SER A 540 -48.35 12.75 -1.64
N LYS A 541 -47.18 13.27 -1.19
CA LYS A 541 -47.03 14.58 -0.56
C LYS A 541 -46.63 15.68 -1.57
N GLY A 542 -46.59 15.36 -2.87
CA GLY A 542 -46.28 16.30 -3.93
C GLY A 542 -44.78 16.55 -4.17
N VAL A 543 -43.90 15.71 -3.62
CA VAL A 543 -42.46 15.78 -3.91
C VAL A 543 -42.19 15.27 -5.32
N ALA A 544 -41.43 16.04 -6.10
CA ALA A 544 -41.02 15.62 -7.44
C ALA A 544 -39.95 14.52 -7.35
N VAL A 545 -40.18 13.40 -8.06
CA VAL A 545 -39.23 12.29 -8.16
C VAL A 545 -38.73 12.19 -9.60
N HIS A 546 -37.45 12.44 -9.83
CA HIS A 546 -36.84 12.48 -11.16
C HIS A 546 -35.90 11.30 -11.38
N THR A 547 -36.25 10.44 -12.35
CA THR A 547 -35.37 9.36 -12.79
C THR A 547 -34.26 9.90 -13.69
N ARG A 548 -33.01 9.59 -13.33
CA ARG A 548 -31.78 9.96 -14.04
C ARG A 548 -30.97 8.67 -14.26
N PRO A 549 -31.19 7.96 -15.39
CA PRO A 549 -30.69 6.59 -15.58
C PRO A 549 -29.19 6.48 -15.88
N SER A 550 -28.51 7.60 -16.19
CA SER A 550 -27.09 7.66 -16.54
C SER A 550 -26.24 6.90 -15.50
N GLN A 551 -25.44 5.96 -16.00
CA GLN A 551 -24.50 5.16 -15.20
C GLN A 551 -23.09 5.80 -15.18
N TYR A 552 -22.92 6.94 -15.85
CA TYR A 552 -21.68 7.72 -15.93
C TYR A 552 -21.64 8.89 -14.93
N ALA A 553 -22.73 9.10 -14.20
CA ALA A 553 -22.86 10.07 -13.12
C ALA A 553 -23.44 9.39 -11.88
N THR A 554 -22.92 9.73 -10.71
CA THR A 554 -23.49 9.29 -9.41
C THR A 554 -24.72 10.08 -9.03
N ASP A 555 -25.56 9.58 -8.12
CA ASP A 555 -26.74 10.31 -7.63
C ASP A 555 -26.40 11.61 -6.92
N LEU A 556 -25.24 11.69 -6.27
CA LEU A 556 -24.70 12.95 -5.76
C LEU A 556 -24.52 13.98 -6.88
N GLN A 557 -23.87 13.59 -7.98
CA GLN A 557 -23.63 14.48 -9.12
C GLN A 557 -24.94 14.86 -9.82
N LYS A 558 -25.83 13.90 -10.06
CA LYS A 558 -27.17 14.14 -10.65
C LYS A 558 -27.98 15.13 -9.82
N THR A 559 -27.87 15.05 -8.50
CA THR A 559 -28.60 15.94 -7.58
C THR A 559 -27.99 17.34 -7.55
N ILE A 560 -26.66 17.47 -7.61
CA ILE A 560 -26.00 18.78 -7.72
C ILE A 560 -26.34 19.46 -9.05
N GLN A 561 -26.37 18.70 -10.14
CA GLN A 561 -26.78 19.19 -11.46
C GLN A 561 -28.20 19.74 -11.47
N GLU A 562 -29.12 19.13 -10.72
CA GLU A 562 -30.47 19.66 -10.56
C GLU A 562 -30.49 20.99 -9.79
N ILE A 563 -29.64 21.15 -8.77
CA ILE A 563 -29.47 22.45 -8.10
C ILE A 563 -28.98 23.51 -9.09
N GLU A 564 -27.99 23.17 -9.92
CA GLU A 564 -27.46 24.07 -10.95
C GLU A 564 -28.54 24.48 -11.96
N ASP A 565 -29.42 23.56 -12.35
CA ASP A 565 -30.52 23.83 -13.27
C ASP A 565 -31.58 24.75 -12.64
N GLN A 566 -31.90 24.53 -11.36
CA GLN A 566 -32.84 25.39 -10.64
C GLN A 566 -32.28 26.80 -10.41
N GLU A 567 -30.98 26.92 -10.10
CA GLU A 567 -30.29 28.21 -10.03
C GLU A 567 -30.29 28.94 -11.39
N ALA A 568 -30.02 28.23 -12.48
CA ALA A 568 -30.05 28.80 -13.82
C ALA A 568 -31.47 29.23 -14.23
N GLY A 569 -32.50 28.47 -13.84
CA GLY A 569 -33.91 28.76 -14.11
C GLY A 569 -34.48 29.94 -13.30
N ALA A 570 -33.96 30.19 -12.08
CA ALA A 570 -34.39 31.30 -11.23
C ALA A 570 -34.01 32.68 -11.80
N GLY A 571 -32.91 32.76 -12.55
CA GLY A 571 -32.50 33.96 -13.29
C GLY A 571 -31.98 35.14 -12.44
N ASP A 572 -31.84 34.95 -11.12
CA ASP A 572 -31.30 35.96 -10.19
C ASP A 572 -29.77 35.94 -10.09
N GLY A 573 -29.14 34.91 -10.66
CA GLY A 573 -27.69 34.71 -10.63
C GLY A 573 -27.12 34.36 -9.25
N GLN A 574 -27.98 34.07 -8.25
CA GLN A 574 -27.54 33.71 -6.92
C GLN A 574 -27.10 32.24 -6.87
N GLU A 575 -25.80 32.04 -6.61
CA GLU A 575 -25.24 30.72 -6.34
C GLU A 575 -25.43 30.37 -4.86
N HIS A 576 -26.04 29.21 -4.59
CA HIS A 576 -26.18 28.71 -3.24
C HIS A 576 -24.85 28.17 -2.72
N THR A 577 -24.56 28.41 -1.44
CA THR A 577 -23.60 27.56 -0.73
C THR A 577 -24.12 26.13 -0.75
N LEU A 578 -23.27 25.14 -1.04
CA LEU A 578 -23.70 23.75 -1.12
C LEU A 578 -23.32 22.99 0.15
N ILE A 579 -24.29 22.28 0.75
CA ILE A 579 -24.07 21.39 1.89
C ILE A 579 -24.41 19.96 1.46
N ILE A 580 -23.41 19.09 1.48
CA ILE A 580 -23.56 17.65 1.22
C ILE A 580 -23.66 16.96 2.58
N PHE A 581 -24.78 16.30 2.87
CA PHE A 581 -25.00 15.59 4.12
C PHE A 581 -24.96 14.08 3.89
N GLY A 582 -24.03 13.39 4.56
CA GLY A 582 -23.68 12.00 4.33
C GLY A 582 -22.45 11.86 3.42
N GLY A 583 -22.16 10.62 3.00
CA GLY A 583 -21.06 10.34 2.08
C GLY A 583 -19.68 10.26 2.72
N LEU A 584 -19.39 10.92 3.85
CA LEU A 584 -18.09 10.84 4.53
C LEU A 584 -17.81 9.52 5.27
N ALA A 585 -18.78 8.60 5.32
CA ALA A 585 -18.64 7.26 5.91
C ALA A 585 -19.45 6.22 5.14
N GLY A 586 -19.28 4.94 5.51
CA GLY A 586 -19.94 3.80 4.88
C GLY A 586 -19.06 3.17 3.79
N ARG A 587 -19.57 3.12 2.56
CA ARG A 587 -18.83 2.58 1.41
C ARG A 587 -17.64 3.49 1.08
N LEU A 588 -16.41 2.95 1.20
CA LEU A 588 -15.18 3.70 1.00
C LEU A 588 -15.12 4.40 -0.37
N ASP A 589 -15.55 3.73 -1.43
CA ASP A 589 -15.59 4.27 -2.79
C ASP A 589 -16.50 5.51 -2.88
N GLN A 590 -17.64 5.52 -2.18
CA GLN A 590 -18.55 6.67 -2.13
C GLN A 590 -17.99 7.83 -1.28
N SER A 591 -17.20 7.52 -0.24
CA SER A 591 -16.51 8.55 0.55
C SER A 591 -15.40 9.22 -0.22
N VAL A 592 -14.58 8.44 -0.92
CA VAL A 592 -13.57 8.98 -1.85
C VAL A 592 -14.24 9.79 -2.95
N HIS A 593 -15.39 9.33 -3.47
CA HIS A 593 -16.16 10.06 -4.48
C HIS A 593 -16.73 11.39 -3.96
N THR A 594 -17.24 11.44 -2.72
CA THR A 594 -17.72 12.68 -2.10
C THR A 594 -16.58 13.71 -2.01
N LEU A 595 -15.38 13.28 -1.60
CA LEU A 595 -14.20 14.13 -1.59
C LEU A 595 -13.83 14.58 -3.02
N HIS A 596 -13.85 13.67 -4.00
CA HIS A 596 -13.63 14.02 -5.40
C HIS A 596 -14.62 15.07 -5.91
N VAL A 597 -15.91 14.99 -5.54
CA VAL A 597 -16.91 16.02 -5.90
C VAL A 597 -16.58 17.38 -5.28
N LEU A 598 -16.09 17.44 -4.02
CA LEU A 598 -15.60 18.70 -3.43
C LEU A 598 -14.45 19.29 -4.26
N TRP A 599 -13.53 18.46 -4.76
CA TRP A 599 -12.48 18.90 -5.69
C TRP A 599 -13.04 19.43 -7.00
N GLN A 600 -14.00 18.71 -7.61
CA GLN A 600 -14.63 19.12 -8.86
C GLN A 600 -15.30 20.49 -8.73
N LEU A 601 -15.95 20.75 -7.58
CA LEU A 601 -16.66 21.99 -7.30
C LEU A 601 -15.73 23.16 -6.92
N ALA A 602 -14.59 22.92 -6.28
CA ALA A 602 -13.77 24.01 -5.76
C ALA A 602 -13.20 24.94 -6.86
N PRO A 603 -13.18 26.27 -6.63
CA PRO A 603 -12.61 27.22 -7.58
C PRO A 603 -11.08 27.08 -7.61
N GLY A 604 -10.47 27.36 -8.76
CA GLY A 604 -9.02 27.30 -8.93
C GLY A 604 -8.42 25.89 -9.02
N THR A 605 -9.22 24.83 -8.87
CA THR A 605 -8.76 23.46 -9.15
C THR A 605 -8.89 23.13 -10.63
N GLU A 606 -7.90 22.40 -11.16
CA GLU A 606 -7.89 21.97 -12.55
C GLU A 606 -9.11 21.10 -12.90
N HIS A 607 -9.58 21.22 -14.15
CA HIS A 607 -10.61 20.33 -14.68
C HIS A 607 -10.01 18.94 -14.95
N LEU A 608 -10.37 17.95 -14.12
CA LEU A 608 -9.86 16.57 -14.19
C LEU A 608 -10.43 15.73 -15.35
N GLY A 609 -11.10 16.37 -16.32
CA GLY A 609 -11.84 15.71 -17.40
C GLY A 609 -13.24 15.24 -16.98
N SER A 610 -14.07 14.96 -17.97
CA SER A 610 -15.44 14.50 -17.76
C SER A 610 -15.76 13.27 -18.61
N VAL A 611 -16.47 12.33 -18.00
CA VAL A 611 -17.00 11.16 -18.69
C VAL A 611 -18.42 11.49 -19.10
N LEU A 612 -18.64 11.67 -20.40
CA LEU A 612 -19.96 11.85 -20.98
C LEU A 612 -20.59 10.48 -21.22
N ASP A 613 -21.91 10.42 -21.13
CA ASP A 613 -22.66 9.23 -21.52
C ASP A 613 -22.56 9.05 -23.04
N PRO A 614 -21.90 7.98 -23.54
CA PRO A 614 -21.75 7.74 -24.97
C PRO A 614 -23.09 7.46 -25.66
N ASP A 615 -24.09 6.96 -24.92
CA ASP A 615 -25.42 6.66 -25.45
C ASP A 615 -26.36 7.86 -25.37
N ASN A 616 -25.99 8.91 -24.61
CA ASN A 616 -26.75 10.14 -24.48
C ASN A 616 -25.87 11.41 -24.49
N PRO A 617 -25.51 11.94 -25.67
CA PRO A 617 -24.58 13.07 -25.79
C PRO A 617 -25.07 14.39 -25.19
N THR A 618 -26.36 14.51 -24.86
CA THR A 618 -26.94 15.68 -24.19
C THR A 618 -26.91 15.57 -22.67
N ASP A 619 -26.54 14.40 -22.13
CA ASP A 619 -26.30 14.21 -20.69
C ASP A 619 -24.99 14.90 -20.29
N ARG A 620 -25.02 15.65 -19.19
CA ARG A 620 -23.83 16.34 -18.66
C ARG A 620 -22.82 15.37 -18.03
N GLY A 621 -23.14 14.08 -17.93
CA GLY A 621 -22.29 13.07 -17.32
C GLY A 621 -21.88 13.52 -15.91
N ASN A 622 -20.59 13.51 -15.64
CA ASN A 622 -20.02 13.96 -14.36
C ASN A 622 -19.56 15.45 -14.35
N GLN A 623 -20.01 16.27 -15.30
CA GLN A 623 -19.70 17.71 -15.32
C GLN A 623 -20.49 18.45 -14.23
N LEU A 624 -19.77 19.25 -13.44
CA LEU A 624 -20.32 20.12 -12.39
C LEU A 624 -19.76 21.54 -12.55
N LYS A 625 -20.53 22.55 -12.17
CA LYS A 625 -20.11 23.95 -12.13
C LYS A 625 -19.22 24.20 -10.91
N LYS A 626 -18.17 24.99 -11.07
CA LYS A 626 -17.36 25.47 -9.93
C LYS A 626 -18.24 26.30 -8.98
N ARG A 627 -18.10 26.10 -7.67
CA ARG A 627 -18.86 26.76 -6.61
C ARG A 627 -17.93 27.38 -5.58
N GLN A 628 -18.24 28.57 -5.11
CA GLN A 628 -17.40 29.30 -4.15
C GLN A 628 -17.27 28.60 -2.80
N ARG A 629 -18.35 27.97 -2.32
CA ARG A 629 -18.39 27.32 -1.01
C ARG A 629 -19.15 26.01 -1.07
N THR A 630 -18.51 24.94 -0.61
CA THR A 630 -19.14 23.63 -0.47
C THR A 630 -18.60 22.95 0.78
N PHE A 631 -19.51 22.43 1.61
CA PHE A 631 -19.19 21.70 2.83
C PHE A 631 -19.80 20.30 2.77
N ALA A 632 -19.03 19.29 3.14
CA ALA A 632 -19.53 17.93 3.38
C ALA A 632 -19.65 17.70 4.90
N ILE A 633 -20.76 17.15 5.34
CA ILE A 633 -21.07 16.88 6.74
C ILE A 633 -21.49 15.42 6.88
N GLY A 634 -20.84 14.68 7.77
CA GLY A 634 -21.16 13.28 7.98
C GLY A 634 -20.25 12.65 9.04
N ASP A 635 -20.77 11.64 9.73
CA ASP A 635 -20.02 10.86 10.73
C ASP A 635 -19.30 11.72 11.78
N GLY A 636 -20.00 12.75 12.28
CA GLY A 636 -19.44 13.67 13.29
C GLY A 636 -18.28 14.52 12.78
N SER A 637 -18.20 14.78 11.48
CA SER A 637 -17.17 15.62 10.86
C SER A 637 -17.75 16.61 9.84
N VAL A 638 -17.08 17.75 9.68
CA VAL A 638 -17.31 18.73 8.62
C VAL A 638 -16.02 18.86 7.81
N ALA A 639 -16.11 18.69 6.49
CA ALA A 639 -14.97 18.74 5.58
C ALA A 639 -15.23 19.62 4.36
N TRP A 640 -14.19 20.30 3.87
CA TRP A 640 -14.22 21.09 2.63
C TRP A 640 -12.83 21.19 2.01
N LEU A 641 -12.75 21.60 0.75
CA LEU A 641 -11.47 21.86 0.08
C LEU A 641 -11.08 23.33 0.23
N LEU A 642 -9.83 23.57 0.62
CA LEU A 642 -9.14 24.85 0.53
C LEU A 642 -8.38 24.89 -0.81
N PRO A 643 -8.72 25.80 -1.74
CA PRO A 643 -7.92 26.06 -2.94
C PRO A 643 -6.51 26.54 -2.58
N LYS A 644 -5.61 26.65 -3.55
CA LYS A 644 -4.31 27.30 -3.34
C LYS A 644 -4.51 28.75 -2.86
N GLY A 645 -3.83 29.14 -1.78
CA GLY A 645 -3.84 30.53 -1.29
C GLY A 645 -3.79 30.67 0.22
N LYS A 646 -4.29 31.81 0.71
CA LYS A 646 -4.39 32.14 2.14
C LYS A 646 -5.85 32.06 2.59
N HIS A 647 -6.06 31.47 3.75
CA HIS A 647 -7.38 31.14 4.29
C HIS A 647 -7.48 31.52 5.77
N VAL A 648 -8.65 32.01 6.16
CA VAL A 648 -9.07 32.17 7.57
C VAL A 648 -10.28 31.29 7.80
N LEU A 649 -10.14 30.31 8.68
CA LEU A 649 -11.18 29.37 9.06
C LEU A 649 -11.77 29.83 10.39
N LYS A 650 -13.08 30.05 10.43
CA LYS A 650 -13.82 30.38 11.66
C LYS A 650 -14.68 29.18 12.05
N MET A 651 -14.49 28.69 13.27
CA MET A 651 -15.13 27.47 13.75
C MET A 651 -15.68 27.70 15.16
N ALA A 652 -16.98 27.98 15.24
CA ALA A 652 -17.68 28.19 16.51
C ALA A 652 -17.48 26.97 17.44
N ARG A 653 -16.88 27.20 18.61
CA ARG A 653 -16.49 26.13 19.55
C ARG A 653 -17.69 25.46 20.22
N GLU A 654 -18.87 26.09 20.12
CA GLU A 654 -20.16 25.60 20.60
C GLU A 654 -20.62 24.36 19.83
N VAL A 655 -20.30 24.29 18.53
CA VAL A 655 -20.70 23.19 17.63
C VAL A 655 -19.51 22.40 17.09
N MET A 656 -18.32 22.99 16.98
CA MET A 656 -17.12 22.30 16.51
C MET A 656 -16.34 21.67 17.67
N GLY A 657 -15.91 20.43 17.46
CA GLY A 657 -15.03 19.69 18.34
C GLY A 657 -13.61 20.23 18.30
N LYS A 658 -12.73 19.68 19.13
CA LYS A 658 -11.32 20.13 19.14
C LYS A 658 -10.52 19.52 18.01
N THR A 659 -10.90 18.34 17.54
CA THR A 659 -10.07 17.54 16.63
C THR A 659 -10.23 18.02 15.20
N CYS A 660 -9.12 18.17 14.48
CA CYS A 660 -9.10 18.60 13.09
C CYS A 660 -7.97 17.93 12.31
N GLY A 661 -7.98 18.11 10.99
CA GLY A 661 -6.94 17.61 10.12
C GLY A 661 -6.88 18.28 8.76
N ILE A 662 -5.74 18.09 8.09
CA ILE A 662 -5.43 18.63 6.77
C ILE A 662 -5.02 17.47 5.88
N LEU A 663 -5.79 17.21 4.83
CA LEU A 663 -5.62 16.05 3.94
C LEU A 663 -5.27 16.52 2.51
N PRO A 664 -4.07 16.22 2.00
CA PRO A 664 -3.63 16.56 0.65
C PRO A 664 -4.06 15.48 -0.36
N LEU A 665 -5.38 15.32 -0.57
CA LEU A 665 -5.90 14.37 -1.54
C LEU A 665 -5.96 15.03 -2.93
N GLY A 666 -5.53 14.33 -3.97
CA GLY A 666 -5.57 14.86 -5.35
C GLY A 666 -4.41 15.76 -5.75
N VAL A 667 -3.50 16.10 -4.83
CA VAL A 667 -2.24 16.80 -5.13
C VAL A 667 -1.12 15.83 -5.48
N GLY A 668 -0.13 16.32 -6.24
CA GLY A 668 1.01 15.52 -6.68
C GLY A 668 1.92 15.06 -5.53
N ASN A 669 2.91 14.24 -5.85
CA ASN A 669 3.82 13.64 -4.86
C ASN A 669 4.68 14.65 -4.09
N SER A 670 4.74 15.92 -4.51
CA SER A 670 5.36 17.02 -3.76
C SER A 670 4.57 17.40 -2.50
N GLY A 671 3.33 16.91 -2.39
CA GLY A 671 2.39 17.32 -1.35
C GLY A 671 1.90 18.73 -1.55
N ALA A 672 1.24 19.23 -0.52
CA ALA A 672 0.98 20.64 -0.34
C ALA A 672 1.87 21.15 0.80
N LYS A 673 2.62 22.23 0.57
CA LYS A 673 3.26 22.97 1.66
C LYS A 673 2.21 23.80 2.36
N VAL A 674 2.08 23.59 3.66
CA VAL A 674 1.06 24.23 4.46
C VAL A 674 1.69 24.97 5.63
N THR A 675 1.29 26.21 5.82
CA THR A 675 1.60 27.00 7.01
C THR A 675 0.32 27.24 7.77
N THR A 676 0.32 27.06 9.09
CA THR A 676 -0.88 27.29 9.91
C THR A 676 -0.60 28.16 11.14
N LYS A 677 -1.65 28.84 11.62
CA LYS A 677 -1.69 29.50 12.93
C LYS A 677 -3.02 29.23 13.60
N GLY A 678 -3.01 28.95 14.90
CA GLY A 678 -4.22 28.66 15.69
C GLY A 678 -4.46 27.17 15.97
N LEU A 679 -3.56 26.29 15.52
CA LEU A 679 -3.54 24.87 15.87
C LEU A 679 -2.61 24.60 17.05
N GLU A 680 -2.84 23.48 17.74
CA GLU A 680 -1.94 22.96 18.78
C GLU A 680 -0.58 22.62 18.18
N TRP A 681 -0.61 21.96 17.01
CA TRP A 681 0.57 21.69 16.20
C TRP A 681 0.48 22.51 14.92
N ASN A 682 1.00 23.75 14.96
CA ASN A 682 1.10 24.59 13.78
C ASN A 682 2.14 24.05 12.79
N LEU A 683 1.89 24.30 11.51
CA LEU A 683 2.79 23.95 10.41
C LEU A 683 3.56 25.20 9.95
N GLU A 684 4.82 25.05 9.58
CA GLU A 684 5.71 26.15 9.19
C GLU A 684 6.22 25.96 7.74
N GLY A 685 5.27 25.76 6.81
CA GLY A 685 5.59 25.44 5.41
C GLY A 685 5.88 23.95 5.20
N ASP A 686 5.45 23.11 6.14
CA ASP A 686 5.60 21.66 6.10
C ASP A 686 4.86 21.07 4.91
N SER A 687 5.49 20.12 4.22
CA SER A 687 4.82 19.38 3.15
C SER A 687 3.93 18.28 3.75
N THR A 688 2.62 18.43 3.61
CA THR A 688 1.65 17.37 3.91
C THR A 688 1.42 16.53 2.64
N THR A 689 1.57 15.21 2.72
CA THR A 689 1.42 14.27 1.58
C THR A 689 0.72 12.97 1.96
N LEU A 690 -0.06 12.37 1.04
CA LEU A 690 -0.58 11.02 1.22
C LEU A 690 0.56 9.99 1.26
N GLY A 691 0.73 9.32 2.41
CA GLY A 691 1.82 8.36 2.63
C GLY A 691 3.10 8.96 3.20
N GLY A 692 3.13 10.29 3.44
CA GLY A 692 4.16 10.99 4.19
C GLY A 692 3.59 11.59 5.49
N PHE A 693 4.04 12.80 5.82
CA PHE A 693 3.48 13.56 6.94
C PHE A 693 2.04 13.97 6.61
N LEU A 694 1.14 13.68 7.55
CA LEU A 694 -0.27 14.02 7.49
C LEU A 694 -0.65 14.65 8.82
N SER A 695 -1.15 15.88 8.79
CA SER A 695 -1.72 16.51 9.99
C SER A 695 -3.10 15.94 10.25
N THR A 696 -3.18 14.76 10.85
CA THR A 696 -4.40 14.14 11.37
C THR A 696 -4.39 14.15 12.89
N SER A 697 -5.57 14.20 13.52
CA SER A 697 -5.71 14.33 14.98
C SER A 697 -5.03 15.58 15.56
N ASN A 698 -4.95 16.65 14.78
CA ASN A 698 -4.51 17.96 15.26
C ASN A 698 -5.63 18.59 16.10
N HIS A 699 -5.34 19.64 16.87
CA HIS A 699 -6.33 20.33 17.69
C HIS A 699 -6.44 21.81 17.36
N LEU A 700 -7.68 22.30 17.38
CA LEU A 700 -7.99 23.72 17.45
C LEU A 700 -7.54 24.26 18.81
N HIS A 701 -6.46 25.04 18.83
CA HIS A 701 -5.88 25.63 20.04
C HIS A 701 -6.39 27.05 20.28
N ASP A 702 -6.71 27.79 19.22
CA ASP A 702 -7.28 29.13 19.32
C ASP A 702 -8.64 29.12 20.06
N LYS A 703 -8.78 30.00 21.06
CA LYS A 703 -9.97 30.05 21.93
C LYS A 703 -11.20 30.57 21.21
N ASP A 704 -11.01 31.41 20.21
CA ASP A 704 -12.07 31.99 19.39
C ASP A 704 -12.39 31.10 18.17
N GLY A 705 -11.70 29.95 18.04
CA GLY A 705 -11.89 28.99 16.95
C GLY A 705 -11.41 29.51 15.60
N VAL A 706 -10.44 30.42 15.58
CA VAL A 706 -9.88 31.00 14.35
C VAL A 706 -8.56 30.31 13.99
N VAL A 707 -8.49 29.77 12.77
CA VAL A 707 -7.27 29.16 12.21
C VAL A 707 -6.91 29.85 10.91
N GLN A 708 -5.64 30.25 10.77
CA GLN A 708 -5.08 30.71 9.51
C GLN A 708 -4.39 29.53 8.84
N VAL A 709 -4.65 29.33 7.54
CA VAL A 709 -4.01 28.30 6.72
C VAL A 709 -3.52 28.94 5.44
N GLU A 710 -2.27 28.70 5.07
CA GLU A 710 -1.71 29.06 3.77
C GLU A 710 -1.18 27.79 3.11
N ASN A 711 -1.59 27.53 1.88
CA ASN A 711 -1.23 26.33 1.14
C ASN A 711 -0.90 26.63 -0.33
N ASP A 712 0.15 25.99 -0.84
CA ASP A 712 0.63 26.17 -2.22
C ASP A 712 -0.09 25.28 -3.25
N GLU A 713 -0.79 24.26 -2.78
CA GLU A 713 -1.63 23.32 -3.54
C GLU A 713 -2.96 23.08 -2.78
N PRO A 714 -4.07 22.69 -3.44
CA PRO A 714 -5.35 22.49 -2.76
C PRO A 714 -5.32 21.38 -1.70
N VAL A 715 -5.88 21.64 -0.52
CA VAL A 715 -5.93 20.68 0.59
C VAL A 715 -7.32 20.58 1.18
N TYR A 716 -7.72 19.40 1.65
CA TYR A 716 -8.97 19.25 2.39
C TYR A 716 -8.74 19.61 3.84
N TRP A 717 -9.60 20.46 4.36
CA TRP A 717 -9.74 20.67 5.78
C TRP A 717 -10.85 19.77 6.32
N THR A 718 -10.63 19.18 7.50
CA THR A 718 -11.66 18.46 8.24
C THR A 718 -11.63 18.85 9.72
N VAL A 719 -12.80 18.96 10.33
CA VAL A 719 -12.96 19.26 11.75
C VAL A 719 -14.09 18.43 12.34
N GLU A 720 -13.91 17.99 13.57
CA GLU A 720 -14.91 17.28 14.36
C GLU A 720 -16.15 18.16 14.58
N LEU A 721 -17.34 17.58 14.40
CA LEU A 721 -18.63 18.15 14.73
C LEU A 721 -19.12 17.53 16.04
N ARG A 722 -19.42 18.35 17.04
CA ARG A 722 -19.87 17.87 18.35
C ARG A 722 -21.23 17.18 18.23
N PRO A 723 -21.47 16.10 18.99
CA PRO A 723 -22.81 15.59 19.23
C PRO A 723 -23.75 16.71 19.71
N ASP A 724 -25.04 16.63 19.35
CA ASP A 724 -26.04 17.61 19.79
C ASP A 724 -26.07 17.79 21.31
N GLY A 725 -25.90 16.71 22.07
CA GLY A 725 -25.88 16.74 23.54
C GLY A 725 -24.64 17.40 24.16
N ASP A 726 -23.55 17.52 23.39
CA ASP A 726 -22.28 18.12 23.83
C ASP A 726 -22.13 19.58 23.34
N CYS A 727 -23.13 20.07 22.61
CA CYS A 727 -23.20 21.43 22.14
C CYS A 727 -23.66 22.37 23.25
N SER A 728 -23.09 23.56 23.31
CA SER A 728 -23.53 24.63 24.23
C SER A 728 -24.45 25.62 23.50
N LEU A 729 -25.45 25.07 22.81
CA LEU A 729 -26.38 25.79 21.92
C LEU A 729 -27.66 26.25 22.60
#